data_AF-A0A7X8K0R0-F1
#
_entry.id   AF-A0A7X8K0R0-F1
#
_cell.length_a   1.000
_cell.length_b   1.000
_cell.length_c   1.000
_cell.angle_alpha   90.00
_cell.angle_beta   90.00
_cell.angle_gamma   90.00
#
_symmetry.space_group_name_H-M   'P 1'
#
loop_
_entity.id
_entity.type
_entity.pdbx_description
1 polymer ?
#
loop_
_entity_poly.entity_id
_entity_poly.type
_entity_poly.pdbx_seq_one_letter_code
_entity_poly.pdbx_strand_id
1 'polypeptide(L)'
;MKQPELDSRSQRDIIDKIKENAAAYTPEWRMDEDNPDIGTALALVYANMFAKTVKNFNKVPMKNKIAFFDHLGTELLPATPSRGYVKFSLVNDEVPGVEVPLGTIVSADTDDDIGVVEFETTDDLYVTPAQVNVIYQANDKIDFIEKLYDSREEEQGFYGEDKELRLFDFSGTNLQEHTLVFSHDELLNLKKNAWIELCFYQRDTRLVPEELLQQLVLDDNAGIEYFSEEGYVSFATKSVRDGKILLYKNEKQPPFAPTEIGGKESFVIKFTVHNIHPFKDMEIERFVIKAKGVGISCDSISSDGVECNQAQFFPFGERFNLYNEVYFGSEEVFCKKGARISMSFNVDYVRIPLEYNEADDAINWEWVTDRSNLRPTREYDITIDQVIWEYYNGSGWARLFSDSSYADLFSIDNGPIGKYKTISFVCPEDISPILVNAVETYYIRARVLKINNLYKMTGNYISPVLTNLSLSYDYIDKWLMPERITSSNNMETIEMSGQEMVNCGGFKPFSQTGMGKGAVYLGFDVAPQGAPIKLLVIMCDNEEQVNAGLRWEYYAGSGWRPLNMVDETEGFSRSGLITIMDNRPFATKKLFGEEKYWIRIVDENDYYAGENAACPSIENLHMNVTGIVNVDQRITESFTMEIYQEDMTFKLLNNRIIEIAVYVNEFEELSEEQLVSLKANREVRCVYDEAGLLKEAWVKWERVGDFLNSSPTDRHYIANPTEGYILFGNGKYGRIPGTSKEPNIMVEYKTGGGRRTNLPAGAVQKLDRAIGFINQVSNPTELSGGYDVEALSEAIGRSSALLRTQGKAVTARDFEELVKQATRNVEMAKCFAGYDGNGHKKPGAVTLVVLRKDYRTNRTRFASVREEIYKYLEQKVHGNLIALNKLFIIEPKFVELRVRAEIRVSDMNKVFAVKKSVQERLDRFMDVVNGNFDGSGWKIGRLPNEIQIRNAIIDIDGIEYVKNIFLTAFTGDVTGWKETDMELIKTNRFVLPLSGEHEILISVV
;
A
#
# COMPACT_ATOMS: atom_id res chain seq x y z
N MET A 1 50.08 -9.25 -6.48
CA MET A 1 51.44 -8.87 -6.05
C MET A 1 52.43 -9.62 -6.93
N LYS A 2 53.35 -8.92 -7.62
CA LYS A 2 54.46 -9.60 -8.30
C LYS A 2 55.30 -10.34 -7.25
N GLN A 3 55.54 -11.63 -7.46
CA GLN A 3 56.40 -12.40 -6.58
C GLN A 3 57.82 -11.83 -6.66
N PRO A 4 58.54 -11.70 -5.53
CA PRO A 4 59.93 -11.31 -5.59
C PRO A 4 60.70 -12.39 -6.36
N GLU A 5 61.27 -12.02 -7.51
CA GLU A 5 62.19 -12.88 -8.25
C GLU A 5 63.52 -12.89 -7.51
N LEU A 6 63.93 -14.06 -7.01
CA LEU A 6 65.23 -14.23 -6.34
C LEU A 6 66.37 -14.23 -7.37
N ASP A 7 66.08 -14.63 -8.59
CA ASP A 7 66.99 -14.62 -9.73
C ASP A 7 66.22 -14.19 -11.00
N SER A 8 66.57 -13.02 -11.53
CA SER A 8 65.90 -12.40 -12.67
C SER A 8 66.48 -12.82 -14.03
N ARG A 9 67.48 -13.72 -14.06
CA ARG A 9 68.14 -14.13 -15.30
C ARG A 9 67.17 -14.89 -16.21
N SER A 10 66.96 -14.35 -17.41
CA SER A 10 66.27 -15.03 -18.50
C SER A 10 67.17 -16.07 -19.17
N GLN A 11 66.58 -16.93 -20.01
CA GLN A 11 67.36 -17.84 -20.85
C GLN A 11 68.39 -17.09 -21.71
N ARG A 12 68.04 -15.89 -22.19
CA ARG A 12 68.95 -15.07 -22.99
C ARG A 12 70.14 -14.58 -22.17
N ASP A 13 69.90 -14.09 -20.96
CA ASP A 13 70.97 -13.65 -20.05
C ASP A 13 71.94 -14.79 -19.71
N ILE A 14 71.42 -16.01 -19.59
CA ILE A 14 72.24 -17.21 -19.38
C ILE A 14 73.09 -17.52 -20.62
N ILE A 15 72.53 -17.44 -21.82
CA ILE A 15 73.26 -17.63 -23.09
C ILE A 15 74.34 -16.57 -23.25
N ASP A 16 74.02 -15.30 -23.02
CA ASP A 16 74.96 -14.20 -23.14
C ASP A 16 76.09 -14.34 -22.10
N LYS A 17 75.79 -14.83 -20.89
CA LYS A 17 76.83 -15.13 -19.90
C LYS A 17 77.72 -16.30 -20.29
N ILE A 18 77.16 -17.33 -20.92
CA ILE A 18 77.95 -18.44 -21.47
C ILE A 18 78.87 -17.93 -22.57
N LYS A 19 78.38 -17.07 -23.46
CA LYS A 19 79.20 -16.43 -24.52
C LYS A 19 80.34 -15.60 -23.96
N GLU A 20 80.05 -14.76 -22.96
CA GLU A 20 81.07 -13.96 -22.26
C GLU A 20 82.16 -14.85 -21.64
N ASN A 21 81.75 -15.91 -20.94
CA ASN A 21 82.68 -16.84 -20.31
C ASN A 21 83.47 -17.66 -21.36
N ALA A 22 82.84 -18.09 -22.44
CA ALA A 22 83.49 -18.83 -23.52
C ALA A 22 84.61 -18.00 -24.16
N ALA A 23 84.39 -16.70 -24.35
CA ALA A 23 85.41 -15.79 -24.88
C ALA A 23 86.65 -15.66 -23.97
N ALA A 24 86.49 -15.86 -22.65
CA ALA A 24 87.58 -15.79 -21.68
C ALA A 24 88.29 -17.13 -21.45
N TYR A 25 87.54 -18.22 -21.34
CA TYR A 25 88.06 -19.54 -20.96
C TYR A 25 88.44 -20.43 -22.15
N THR A 26 87.79 -20.24 -23.30
CA THR A 26 87.96 -21.06 -24.52
C THR A 26 87.92 -20.18 -25.77
N PRO A 27 88.88 -19.25 -25.96
CA PRO A 27 88.86 -18.28 -27.06
C PRO A 27 88.91 -18.92 -28.47
N GLU A 28 89.32 -20.18 -28.57
CA GLU A 28 89.29 -20.99 -29.79
C GLU A 28 87.87 -21.44 -30.20
N TRP A 29 86.93 -21.50 -29.25
CA TRP A 29 85.55 -21.90 -29.51
C TRP A 29 84.69 -20.68 -29.85
N ARG A 30 84.10 -20.68 -31.04
CA ARG A 30 83.18 -19.63 -31.50
C ARG A 30 81.75 -20.11 -31.41
N MET A 31 81.04 -19.67 -30.38
CA MET A 31 79.63 -20.03 -30.17
C MET A 31 78.72 -19.31 -31.18
N ASP A 32 78.23 -20.06 -32.18
CA ASP A 32 77.34 -19.59 -33.25
C ASP A 32 75.91 -20.12 -33.03
N GLU A 33 74.95 -19.21 -32.85
CA GLU A 33 73.55 -19.57 -32.61
C GLU A 33 72.81 -19.98 -33.89
N ASP A 34 73.23 -19.47 -35.05
CA ASP A 34 72.57 -19.70 -36.35
C ASP A 34 73.04 -21.02 -36.98
N ASN A 35 74.30 -21.41 -36.74
CA ASN A 35 74.87 -22.71 -37.14
C ASN A 35 75.54 -23.40 -35.94
N PRO A 36 74.76 -23.97 -35.00
CA PRO A 36 75.29 -24.50 -33.76
C PRO A 36 76.13 -25.76 -33.97
N ASP A 37 77.39 -25.71 -33.53
CA ASP A 37 78.21 -26.91 -33.32
C ASP A 37 77.72 -27.70 -32.08
N ILE A 38 78.29 -28.88 -31.84
CA ILE A 38 77.89 -29.75 -30.72
C ILE A 38 78.04 -29.02 -29.38
N GLY A 39 79.11 -28.22 -29.22
CA GLY A 39 79.34 -27.41 -28.02
C GLY A 39 78.25 -26.36 -27.82
N THR A 40 77.84 -25.68 -28.89
CA THR A 40 76.81 -24.63 -28.85
C THR A 40 75.44 -25.21 -28.60
N ALA A 41 75.12 -26.35 -29.22
CA ALA A 41 73.88 -27.07 -28.95
C ALA A 41 73.77 -27.49 -27.47
N LEU A 42 74.85 -28.01 -26.87
CA LEU A 42 74.88 -28.36 -25.44
C LEU A 42 74.73 -27.12 -24.54
N ALA A 43 75.38 -26.00 -24.90
CA ALA A 43 75.26 -24.74 -24.16
C ALA A 43 73.83 -24.18 -24.19
N LEU A 44 73.15 -24.22 -25.34
CA LEU A 44 71.75 -23.79 -25.48
C LEU A 44 70.79 -24.70 -24.70
N VAL A 45 71.01 -26.02 -24.73
CA VAL A 45 70.25 -26.99 -23.92
C VAL A 45 70.46 -26.73 -22.43
N TYR A 46 71.71 -26.52 -22.00
CA TYR A 46 72.02 -26.16 -20.62
C TYR A 46 71.33 -24.85 -20.22
N ALA A 47 71.39 -23.81 -21.05
CA ALA A 47 70.74 -22.54 -20.76
C ALA A 47 69.22 -22.70 -20.57
N ASN A 48 68.55 -23.53 -21.38
CA ASN A 48 67.14 -23.86 -21.20
C ASN A 48 66.86 -24.64 -19.90
N MET A 49 67.66 -25.67 -19.60
CA MET A 49 67.53 -26.44 -18.35
C MET A 49 67.76 -25.56 -17.12
N PHE A 50 68.76 -24.68 -17.16
CA PHE A 50 69.07 -23.75 -16.09
C PHE A 50 67.97 -22.70 -15.94
N ALA A 51 67.43 -22.15 -17.04
CA ALA A 51 66.27 -21.24 -16.99
C ALA A 51 65.04 -21.89 -16.34
N LYS A 52 64.77 -23.18 -16.58
CA LYS A 52 63.72 -23.93 -15.88
C LYS A 52 64.01 -24.06 -14.38
N THR A 53 65.28 -24.25 -14.00
CA THR A 53 65.71 -24.29 -12.60
C THR A 53 65.50 -22.94 -11.92
N VAL A 54 65.89 -21.84 -12.56
CA VAL A 54 65.63 -20.46 -12.11
C VAL A 54 64.13 -20.23 -11.92
N LYS A 55 63.29 -20.65 -12.89
CA LYS A 55 61.82 -20.56 -12.79
C LYS A 55 61.27 -21.30 -11.57
N ASN A 56 61.82 -22.46 -11.22
CA ASN A 56 61.40 -23.20 -10.02
C ASN A 56 61.96 -22.59 -8.73
N PHE A 57 63.19 -22.08 -8.75
CA PHE A 57 63.80 -21.38 -7.61
C PHE A 57 63.02 -20.12 -7.23
N ASN A 58 62.53 -19.37 -8.22
CA ASN A 58 61.66 -18.22 -8.00
C ASN A 58 60.29 -18.56 -7.38
N LYS A 59 59.91 -19.85 -7.27
CA LYS A 59 58.71 -20.29 -6.52
C LYS A 59 58.97 -20.47 -5.03
N VAL A 60 60.24 -20.52 -4.58
CA VAL A 60 60.61 -20.74 -3.17
C VAL A 60 59.99 -19.70 -2.22
N PRO A 61 59.98 -18.38 -2.51
CA PRO A 61 59.32 -17.40 -1.64
C PRO A 61 57.85 -17.69 -1.41
N MET A 62 57.12 -18.15 -2.44
CA MET A 62 55.71 -18.52 -2.32
C MET A 62 55.54 -19.78 -1.46
N LYS A 63 56.38 -20.80 -1.68
CA LYS A 63 56.36 -22.03 -0.86
C LYS A 63 56.62 -21.73 0.62
N ASN A 64 57.62 -20.89 0.91
CA ASN A 64 57.92 -20.47 2.29
C ASN A 64 56.79 -19.65 2.90
N LYS A 65 56.13 -18.79 2.10
CA LYS A 65 54.98 -18.01 2.56
C LYS A 65 53.79 -18.90 2.92
N ILE A 66 53.48 -19.91 2.09
CA ILE A 66 52.44 -20.90 2.37
C ILE A 66 52.79 -21.65 3.66
N ALA A 67 53.99 -22.22 3.74
CA ALA A 67 54.43 -22.96 4.92
C ALA A 67 54.36 -22.12 6.21
N PHE A 68 54.66 -20.82 6.15
CA PHE A 68 54.52 -19.92 7.30
C PHE A 68 53.06 -19.81 7.78
N PHE A 69 52.09 -19.67 6.86
CA PHE A 69 50.68 -19.61 7.24
C PHE A 69 50.14 -20.97 7.70
N ASP A 70 50.60 -22.07 7.11
CA ASP A 70 50.25 -23.42 7.56
C ASP A 70 50.71 -23.64 9.02
N HIS A 71 51.93 -23.20 9.37
CA HIS A 71 52.42 -23.27 10.76
C HIS A 71 51.66 -22.37 11.73
N LEU A 72 50.95 -21.34 11.23
CA LEU A 72 50.06 -20.51 12.03
C LEU A 72 48.65 -21.12 12.16
N GLY A 73 48.41 -22.32 11.64
CA GLY A 73 47.09 -22.96 11.66
C GLY A 73 46.09 -22.28 10.71
N THR A 74 46.56 -21.66 9.63
CA THR A 74 45.67 -21.01 8.66
C THR A 74 44.93 -22.05 7.82
N GLU A 75 43.62 -22.12 7.97
CA GLU A 75 42.76 -22.93 7.09
C GLU A 75 42.06 -22.06 6.04
N LEU A 76 41.74 -22.66 4.89
CA LEU A 76 40.85 -22.05 3.90
C LEU A 76 39.42 -22.07 4.42
N LEU A 77 38.72 -20.95 4.29
CA LEU A 77 37.28 -20.95 4.59
C LEU A 77 36.54 -21.87 3.60
N PRO A 78 35.65 -22.76 4.11
CA PRO A 78 34.95 -23.71 3.27
C PRO A 78 33.93 -23.02 2.35
N ALA A 79 33.36 -23.79 1.42
CA ALA A 79 32.23 -23.32 0.64
C ALA A 79 31.05 -22.99 1.55
N THR A 80 30.29 -21.94 1.22
CA THR A 80 29.08 -21.56 1.95
C THR A 80 27.85 -21.88 1.13
N PRO A 81 26.76 -22.38 1.75
CA PRO A 81 25.49 -22.59 1.09
C PRO A 81 24.80 -21.25 0.79
N SER A 82 24.16 -21.15 -0.37
CA SER A 82 23.22 -20.06 -0.62
C SER A 82 21.96 -20.23 0.25
N ARG A 83 21.29 -19.11 0.48
CA ARG A 83 20.06 -19.01 1.24
C ARG A 83 19.07 -18.12 0.51
N GLY A 84 17.80 -18.43 0.67
CA GLY A 84 16.75 -17.53 0.24
C GLY A 84 15.40 -17.99 0.75
N TYR A 85 14.37 -17.70 -0.03
CA TYR A 85 13.00 -17.99 0.34
C TYR A 85 12.35 -18.87 -0.70
N VAL A 86 11.37 -19.65 -0.27
CA VAL A 86 10.53 -20.43 -1.15
C VAL A 86 9.07 -20.26 -0.77
N LYS A 87 8.23 -20.05 -1.79
CA LYS A 87 6.78 -19.96 -1.71
C LYS A 87 6.18 -21.31 -2.06
N PHE A 88 5.19 -21.73 -1.29
CA PHE A 88 4.36 -22.90 -1.58
C PHE A 88 2.95 -22.45 -1.96
N SER A 89 2.41 -23.04 -3.03
CA SER A 89 1.04 -22.79 -3.47
C SER A 89 0.19 -24.04 -3.31
N LEU A 90 -1.06 -23.82 -2.88
CA LEU A 90 -2.07 -24.87 -2.83
C LEU A 90 -2.69 -25.10 -4.21
N VAL A 91 -3.27 -26.28 -4.40
CA VAL A 91 -4.03 -26.66 -5.61
C VAL A 91 -5.15 -25.66 -5.92
N ASN A 92 -5.87 -25.21 -4.89
CA ASN A 92 -6.92 -24.19 -4.95
C ASN A 92 -7.22 -23.68 -3.53
N ASP A 93 -8.12 -22.70 -3.38
CA ASP A 93 -8.46 -22.10 -2.09
C ASP A 93 -9.51 -22.91 -1.29
N GLU A 94 -10.02 -24.01 -1.84
CA GLU A 94 -11.02 -24.89 -1.19
C GLU A 94 -10.39 -25.98 -0.32
N VAL A 95 -9.11 -26.30 -0.53
CA VAL A 95 -8.40 -27.30 0.27
C VAL A 95 -8.05 -26.76 1.65
N PRO A 96 -8.06 -27.60 2.70
CA PRO A 96 -7.51 -27.20 4.00
C PRO A 96 -6.02 -26.86 3.86
N GLY A 97 -5.52 -26.00 4.75
CA GLY A 97 -4.10 -25.68 4.77
C GLY A 97 -3.22 -26.91 5.08
N VAL A 98 -1.96 -26.83 4.68
CA VAL A 98 -1.03 -27.97 4.66
C VAL A 98 0.22 -27.65 5.47
N GLU A 99 0.64 -28.59 6.30
CA GLU A 99 1.89 -28.50 7.05
C GLU A 99 3.08 -28.89 6.17
N VAL A 100 4.08 -28.01 6.10
CA VAL A 100 5.38 -28.24 5.50
C VAL A 100 6.41 -28.20 6.63
N PRO A 101 6.98 -29.35 7.03
CA PRO A 101 7.95 -29.39 8.11
C PRO A 101 9.29 -28.81 7.67
N LEU A 102 10.02 -28.26 8.65
CA LEU A 102 11.47 -28.09 8.64
C LEU A 102 12.13 -29.32 8.01
N GLY A 103 13.09 -29.11 7.10
CA GLY A 103 13.79 -30.21 6.46
C GLY A 103 13.16 -30.70 5.15
N THR A 104 12.04 -30.14 4.73
CA THR A 104 11.45 -30.41 3.41
C THR A 104 12.43 -30.03 2.29
N ILE A 105 12.61 -30.92 1.32
CA ILE A 105 13.56 -30.76 0.20
C ILE A 105 12.84 -30.22 -1.05
N VAL A 106 13.41 -29.15 -1.60
CA VAL A 106 13.01 -28.55 -2.87
C VAL A 106 14.24 -28.48 -3.79
N SER A 107 14.03 -28.49 -5.11
CA SER A 107 15.14 -28.54 -6.07
C SER A 107 14.93 -27.65 -7.29
N ALA A 108 16.06 -27.34 -7.92
CA ALA A 108 16.16 -26.61 -9.17
C ALA A 108 17.05 -27.39 -10.15
N ASP A 109 16.66 -27.38 -11.42
CA ASP A 109 17.54 -27.87 -12.49
C ASP A 109 18.60 -26.82 -12.82
N THR A 110 19.82 -27.26 -13.08
CA THR A 110 20.94 -26.38 -13.46
C THR A 110 21.72 -26.98 -14.63
N ASP A 111 22.26 -26.12 -15.49
CA ASP A 111 23.08 -26.54 -16.64
C ASP A 111 24.51 -27.02 -16.26
N ASP A 112 24.84 -27.09 -14.97
CA ASP A 112 26.13 -27.53 -14.44
C ASP A 112 26.29 -29.07 -14.45
N ASP A 113 27.53 -29.57 -14.31
CA ASP A 113 27.87 -31.01 -14.28
C ASP A 113 27.09 -31.86 -13.25
N ILE A 114 26.49 -31.21 -12.24
CA ILE A 114 25.71 -31.85 -11.16
C ILE A 114 24.22 -31.98 -11.55
N GLY A 115 23.74 -31.18 -12.51
CA GLY A 115 22.39 -31.24 -13.09
C GLY A 115 21.24 -30.75 -12.19
N VAL A 116 21.32 -30.96 -10.88
CA VAL A 116 20.28 -30.58 -9.91
C VAL A 116 20.92 -29.98 -8.66
N VAL A 117 20.33 -28.91 -8.14
CA VAL A 117 20.69 -28.31 -6.84
C VAL A 117 19.53 -28.48 -5.87
N GLU A 118 19.82 -29.01 -4.69
CA GLU A 118 18.84 -29.26 -3.65
C GLU A 118 18.93 -28.20 -2.54
N PHE A 119 17.76 -27.91 -1.96
CA PHE A 119 17.60 -26.98 -0.87
C PHE A 119 16.68 -27.56 0.18
N GLU A 120 16.95 -27.20 1.42
CA GLU A 120 16.20 -27.65 2.57
C GLU A 120 15.51 -26.45 3.23
N THR A 121 14.22 -26.60 3.57
CA THR A 121 13.49 -25.60 4.36
C THR A 121 14.10 -25.45 5.76
N THR A 122 14.29 -24.21 6.20
CA THR A 122 14.94 -23.89 7.48
C THR A 122 13.98 -23.88 8.66
N ASP A 123 12.68 -23.81 8.38
CA ASP A 123 11.63 -23.63 9.39
C ASP A 123 10.34 -24.31 8.95
N ASP A 124 9.53 -24.70 9.94
CA ASP A 124 8.15 -25.16 9.71
C ASP A 124 7.30 -24.05 9.07
N LEU A 125 6.35 -24.46 8.23
CA LEU A 125 5.40 -23.60 7.55
C LEU A 125 4.03 -24.26 7.48
N TYR A 126 2.98 -23.53 7.83
CA TYR A 126 1.60 -23.89 7.50
C TYR A 126 1.16 -23.09 6.27
N VAL A 127 0.98 -23.79 5.15
CA VAL A 127 0.52 -23.23 3.88
C VAL A 127 -0.99 -23.03 3.98
N THR A 128 -1.42 -21.78 4.14
CA THR A 128 -2.84 -21.43 4.31
C THR A 128 -3.51 -21.06 2.97
N PRO A 129 -4.80 -21.39 2.77
CA PRO A 129 -5.58 -20.87 1.64
C PRO A 129 -5.94 -19.39 1.80
N ALA A 130 -5.81 -18.80 3.00
CA ALA A 130 -5.98 -17.36 3.17
C ALA A 130 -4.99 -16.60 2.29
N GLN A 131 -5.43 -15.50 1.67
CA GLN A 131 -4.60 -14.56 0.91
C GLN A 131 -5.03 -13.13 1.25
N VAL A 132 -4.12 -12.17 1.15
CA VAL A 132 -4.47 -10.75 1.31
C VAL A 132 -5.21 -10.31 0.06
N ASN A 133 -6.50 -9.97 0.20
CA ASN A 133 -7.36 -9.59 -0.92
C ASN A 133 -7.45 -8.08 -1.12
N VAL A 134 -7.47 -7.32 -0.02
CA VAL A 134 -7.56 -5.86 -0.04
C VAL A 134 -6.69 -5.26 1.05
N ILE A 135 -6.10 -4.09 0.78
CA ILE A 135 -5.38 -3.30 1.79
C ILE A 135 -5.96 -1.90 1.81
N TYR A 136 -6.38 -1.46 2.99
CA TYR A 136 -6.82 -0.09 3.26
C TYR A 136 -5.89 0.57 4.26
N GLN A 137 -5.80 1.89 4.24
CA GLN A 137 -5.23 2.66 5.33
C GLN A 137 -6.20 3.76 5.73
N ALA A 138 -6.26 4.06 7.03
CA ALA A 138 -7.16 5.06 7.57
C ALA A 138 -6.50 5.86 8.70
N ASN A 139 -6.89 7.13 8.83
CA ASN A 139 -6.45 8.02 9.89
C ASN A 139 -7.56 9.00 10.30
N ASP A 140 -8.12 8.79 11.48
CA ASP A 140 -9.21 9.63 12.00
C ASP A 140 -8.79 11.08 12.29
N LYS A 141 -7.50 11.40 12.48
CA LYS A 141 -7.09 12.78 12.81
C LYS A 141 -7.25 13.74 11.63
N ILE A 142 -6.95 13.24 10.44
CA ILE A 142 -7.05 13.95 9.16
C ILE A 142 -8.27 13.51 8.34
N ASP A 143 -9.12 12.67 8.93
CA ASP A 143 -10.34 12.14 8.35
C ASP A 143 -10.16 11.52 6.97
N PHE A 144 -9.24 10.55 6.92
CA PHE A 144 -8.73 10.00 5.67
C PHE A 144 -8.87 8.49 5.62
N ILE A 145 -9.34 7.98 4.49
CA ILE A 145 -9.37 6.54 4.16
C ILE A 145 -8.89 6.40 2.72
N GLU A 146 -8.00 5.45 2.48
CA GLU A 146 -7.51 5.12 1.15
C GLU A 146 -7.46 3.61 0.96
N LYS A 147 -7.76 3.16 -0.27
CA LYS A 147 -7.56 1.78 -0.71
C LYS A 147 -6.20 1.68 -1.41
N LEU A 148 -5.25 0.99 -0.80
CA LEU A 148 -3.90 0.80 -1.33
C LEU A 148 -3.82 -0.36 -2.33
N TYR A 149 -4.63 -1.40 -2.11
CA TYR A 149 -4.57 -2.63 -2.91
C TYR A 149 -5.94 -3.31 -3.00
N ASP A 150 -6.24 -3.88 -4.17
CA ASP A 150 -7.41 -4.71 -4.43
C ASP A 150 -7.06 -5.80 -5.45
N SER A 151 -7.02 -7.05 -5.00
CA SER A 151 -6.71 -8.23 -5.83
C SER A 151 -7.63 -8.40 -7.04
N ARG A 152 -8.83 -7.80 -7.04
CA ARG A 152 -9.79 -7.85 -8.16
C ARG A 152 -9.45 -6.89 -9.29
N GLU A 153 -8.70 -5.82 -8.98
CA GLU A 153 -8.31 -4.77 -9.94
C GLU A 153 -6.95 -5.07 -10.59
N GLU A 154 -6.19 -6.03 -10.06
CA GLU A 154 -4.84 -6.37 -10.52
C GLU A 154 -4.80 -7.79 -11.11
N GLU A 155 -4.81 -7.90 -12.44
CA GLU A 155 -4.76 -9.18 -13.17
C GLU A 155 -3.51 -10.03 -12.87
N GLN A 156 -2.46 -9.45 -12.27
CA GLN A 156 -1.20 -10.13 -11.95
C GLN A 156 -0.90 -10.23 -10.45
N GLY A 157 -1.81 -9.82 -9.55
CA GLY A 157 -1.51 -9.69 -8.11
C GLY A 157 -0.43 -8.64 -7.83
N PHE A 158 0.21 -8.67 -6.64
CA PHE A 158 1.30 -7.74 -6.24
C PHE A 158 2.52 -7.70 -7.20
N TYR A 159 2.55 -8.48 -8.27
CA TYR A 159 3.70 -8.71 -9.14
C TYR A 159 3.69 -7.75 -10.35
N GLY A 160 3.94 -6.45 -10.11
CA GLY A 160 4.13 -5.45 -11.18
C GLY A 160 5.33 -4.56 -10.89
N GLU A 161 6.23 -4.37 -11.87
CA GLU A 161 7.54 -3.69 -11.73
C GLU A 161 7.46 -2.19 -11.31
N ASP A 162 6.27 -1.59 -11.19
CA ASP A 162 6.08 -0.14 -11.00
C ASP A 162 5.10 0.26 -9.86
N LYS A 163 4.65 -0.66 -8.99
CA LYS A 163 3.69 -0.33 -7.92
C LYS A 163 4.26 -0.62 -6.52
N GLU A 164 4.72 0.44 -5.86
CA GLU A 164 5.09 0.40 -4.44
C GLU A 164 3.87 0.67 -3.55
N LEU A 165 3.74 -0.08 -2.44
CA LEU A 165 2.73 0.17 -1.42
C LEU A 165 3.30 1.06 -0.34
N ARG A 166 2.88 2.32 -0.31
CA ARG A 166 3.29 3.27 0.74
C ARG A 166 2.34 3.17 1.91
N LEU A 167 2.81 2.58 3.00
CA LEU A 167 2.04 2.41 4.23
C LEU A 167 2.14 3.67 5.09
N PHE A 168 1.02 4.08 5.68
CA PHE A 168 0.91 5.28 6.52
C PHE A 168 1.23 6.59 5.78
N ASP A 169 1.28 6.57 4.45
CA ASP A 169 1.39 7.75 3.60
C ASP A 169 -0.01 8.21 3.19
N PHE A 170 -0.59 9.14 3.94
CA PHE A 170 -1.95 9.63 3.71
C PHE A 170 -2.03 10.77 2.68
N SER A 171 -1.27 10.67 1.59
CA SER A 171 -1.20 11.69 0.53
C SER A 171 -2.00 11.34 -0.74
N GLY A 172 -2.55 10.12 -0.81
CA GLY A 172 -3.30 9.65 -1.97
C GLY A 172 -4.76 10.12 -2.02
N THR A 173 -5.62 9.33 -2.66
CA THR A 173 -7.03 9.73 -2.86
C THR A 173 -7.87 9.38 -1.64
N ASN A 174 -8.42 10.41 -0.98
CA ASN A 174 -9.32 10.20 0.15
C ASN A 174 -10.68 9.67 -0.32
N LEU A 175 -11.03 8.46 0.11
CA LEU A 175 -12.32 7.80 -0.11
C LEU A 175 -13.30 8.02 1.05
N GLN A 176 -12.89 8.74 2.10
CA GLN A 176 -13.78 9.10 3.19
C GLN A 176 -14.86 10.07 2.72
N GLU A 177 -16.10 9.77 3.08
CA GLU A 177 -17.23 10.69 2.92
C GLU A 177 -18.11 10.68 4.16
N HIS A 178 -18.74 11.82 4.44
CA HIS A 178 -19.69 11.99 5.53
C HIS A 178 -20.95 12.66 5.01
N THR A 179 -21.96 11.86 4.68
CA THR A 179 -23.21 12.38 4.12
C THR A 179 -24.44 11.90 4.87
N LEU A 180 -25.43 12.78 4.98
CA LEU A 180 -26.77 12.49 5.50
C LEU A 180 -27.79 13.00 4.48
N VAL A 181 -28.51 12.07 3.84
CA VAL A 181 -29.58 12.38 2.89
C VAL A 181 -30.90 11.99 3.51
N PHE A 182 -31.91 12.83 3.39
CA PHE A 182 -33.27 12.49 3.81
C PHE A 182 -34.31 13.03 2.86
N SER A 183 -35.49 12.39 2.87
CA SER A 183 -36.52 12.63 1.89
C SER A 183 -37.92 12.78 2.50
N HIS A 184 -38.79 13.46 1.76
CA HIS A 184 -40.22 13.52 2.05
C HIS A 184 -40.99 13.90 0.76
N ASP A 185 -41.92 13.03 0.34
CA ASP A 185 -42.61 13.13 -0.96
C ASP A 185 -43.40 14.42 -1.14
N GLU A 186 -44.21 14.78 -0.14
CA GLU A 186 -45.10 15.95 -0.24
C GLU A 186 -44.45 17.23 0.26
N LEU A 187 -43.79 17.20 1.43
CA LEU A 187 -43.26 18.39 2.08
C LEU A 187 -42.17 19.07 1.24
N LEU A 188 -41.28 18.29 0.63
CA LEU A 188 -40.14 18.79 -0.13
C LEU A 188 -40.42 19.01 -1.63
N ASN A 189 -41.64 18.76 -2.12
CA ASN A 189 -42.08 19.22 -3.45
C ASN A 189 -42.19 20.76 -3.46
N LEU A 190 -41.08 21.46 -3.70
CA LEU A 190 -40.95 22.91 -3.60
C LEU A 190 -40.51 23.49 -4.94
N LYS A 191 -41.40 24.19 -5.63
CA LYS A 191 -41.12 24.81 -6.93
C LYS A 191 -40.74 26.27 -6.77
N LYS A 192 -41.46 27.01 -5.93
CA LYS A 192 -41.28 28.44 -5.68
C LYS A 192 -40.42 28.69 -4.44
N ASN A 193 -40.54 29.88 -3.85
CA ASN A 193 -39.82 30.26 -2.64
C ASN A 193 -40.45 29.65 -1.39
N ALA A 194 -39.62 29.01 -0.57
CA ALA A 194 -40.10 28.33 0.63
C ALA A 194 -39.02 28.35 1.73
N TRP A 195 -39.50 28.43 2.97
CA TRP A 195 -38.71 28.18 4.18
C TRP A 195 -38.89 26.73 4.61
N ILE A 196 -37.80 26.10 5.00
CA ILE A 196 -37.79 24.76 5.60
C ILE A 196 -37.17 24.90 6.98
N GLU A 197 -37.83 24.38 7.99
CA GLU A 197 -37.30 24.32 9.35
C GLU A 197 -37.03 22.86 9.73
N LEU A 198 -35.82 22.62 10.24
CA LEU A 198 -35.36 21.31 10.72
C LEU A 198 -35.10 21.39 12.21
N CYS A 199 -35.54 20.36 12.93
CA CYS A 199 -35.35 20.26 14.38
C CYS A 199 -34.83 18.87 14.74
N PHE A 200 -33.62 18.82 15.30
CA PHE A 200 -32.93 17.58 15.67
C PHE A 200 -32.98 17.38 17.19
N TYR A 201 -33.31 16.16 17.60
CA TYR A 201 -33.38 15.72 18.99
C TYR A 201 -32.32 14.65 19.27
N GLN A 202 -31.61 14.83 20.37
CA GLN A 202 -30.76 13.85 21.04
C GLN A 202 -31.59 13.02 22.03
N ARG A 203 -30.91 12.10 22.73
CA ARG A 203 -31.47 11.29 23.81
C ARG A 203 -32.28 12.12 24.82
N ASP A 204 -33.33 11.49 25.34
CA ASP A 204 -34.27 12.09 26.29
C ASP A 204 -35.00 13.31 25.72
N THR A 205 -35.21 13.37 24.41
CA THR A 205 -35.92 14.46 23.71
C THR A 205 -35.27 15.85 23.85
N ARG A 206 -33.97 15.91 24.18
CA ARG A 206 -33.23 17.17 24.24
C ARG A 206 -32.90 17.64 22.83
N LEU A 207 -32.93 18.94 22.58
CA LEU A 207 -32.47 19.49 21.30
C LEU A 207 -30.96 19.29 21.15
N VAL A 208 -30.52 19.03 19.92
CA VAL A 208 -29.10 19.14 19.57
C VAL A 208 -28.62 20.57 19.91
N PRO A 209 -27.44 20.73 20.56
CA PRO A 209 -26.92 22.04 20.94
C PRO A 209 -26.88 23.01 19.77
N GLU A 210 -27.30 24.25 20.01
CA GLU A 210 -27.37 25.28 18.98
C GLU A 210 -25.97 25.59 18.40
N GLU A 211 -24.91 25.52 19.20
CA GLU A 211 -23.55 25.70 18.70
C GLU A 211 -23.17 24.66 17.63
N LEU A 212 -23.62 23.40 17.80
CA LEU A 212 -23.35 22.33 16.84
C LEU A 212 -24.13 22.54 15.54
N LEU A 213 -25.41 22.95 15.64
CA LEU A 213 -26.22 23.27 14.47
C LEU A 213 -25.64 24.47 13.71
N GLN A 214 -25.10 25.47 14.41
CA GLN A 214 -24.42 26.60 13.78
C GLN A 214 -23.21 26.13 12.97
N GLN A 215 -22.42 25.18 13.49
CA GLN A 215 -21.32 24.59 12.71
C GLN A 215 -21.82 23.87 11.46
N LEU A 216 -22.97 23.21 11.50
CA LEU A 216 -23.53 22.45 10.37
C LEU A 216 -24.04 23.33 9.21
N VAL A 217 -24.28 24.62 9.49
CA VAL A 217 -24.75 25.61 8.52
C VAL A 217 -23.59 26.43 7.91
N LEU A 218 -22.39 26.34 8.50
CA LEU A 218 -21.19 26.99 7.96
C LEU A 218 -20.61 26.18 6.80
N ASP A 219 -20.49 26.84 5.64
CA ASP A 219 -20.02 26.22 4.40
C ASP A 219 -18.59 25.64 4.50
N ASP A 220 -17.75 26.18 5.39
CA ASP A 220 -16.41 25.64 5.67
C ASP A 220 -16.45 24.25 6.32
N ASN A 221 -17.54 23.90 7.01
CA ASN A 221 -17.68 22.63 7.74
C ASN A 221 -18.63 21.66 7.05
N ALA A 222 -19.73 22.15 6.46
CA ALA A 222 -20.72 21.32 5.83
C ALA A 222 -21.51 22.06 4.73
N GLY A 223 -21.82 21.33 3.65
CA GLY A 223 -22.77 21.75 2.62
C GLY A 223 -24.17 21.23 2.92
N ILE A 224 -25.18 22.10 2.77
CA ILE A 224 -26.60 21.72 2.82
C ILE A 224 -27.22 22.05 1.46
N GLU A 225 -27.63 21.00 0.75
CA GLU A 225 -28.05 21.07 -0.64
C GLU A 225 -29.36 20.32 -0.83
N TYR A 226 -30.11 20.67 -1.87
CA TYR A 226 -31.25 19.89 -2.32
C TYR A 226 -31.08 19.47 -3.77
N PHE A 227 -31.75 18.40 -4.18
CA PHE A 227 -31.65 17.90 -5.54
C PHE A 227 -32.58 18.63 -6.50
N SER A 228 -32.05 19.04 -7.65
CA SER A 228 -32.76 19.64 -8.77
C SER A 228 -32.40 18.92 -10.08
N GLU A 229 -33.10 19.22 -11.19
CA GLU A 229 -32.77 18.64 -12.50
C GLU A 229 -31.34 18.97 -12.98
N GLU A 230 -30.77 20.06 -12.48
CA GLU A 230 -29.40 20.50 -12.78
C GLU A 230 -28.35 19.91 -11.81
N GLY A 231 -28.76 19.09 -10.84
CA GLY A 231 -27.93 18.51 -9.79
C GLY A 231 -28.21 19.09 -8.39
N TYR A 232 -27.27 18.90 -7.45
CA TYR A 232 -27.38 19.41 -6.08
C TYR A 232 -27.14 20.93 -6.04
N VAL A 233 -28.05 21.65 -5.36
CA VAL A 233 -28.03 23.12 -5.26
C VAL A 233 -28.08 23.54 -3.78
N SER A 234 -27.14 24.40 -3.36
CA SER A 234 -27.15 24.98 -2.01
C SER A 234 -28.31 25.95 -1.83
N PHE A 235 -28.91 25.97 -0.64
CA PHE A 235 -29.96 26.94 -0.27
C PHE A 235 -29.45 28.40 -0.32
N ALA A 236 -30.35 29.34 -0.65
CA ALA A 236 -30.03 30.76 -0.73
C ALA A 236 -29.75 31.39 0.63
N THR A 237 -30.36 30.88 1.69
CA THR A 237 -30.05 31.27 3.06
C THR A 237 -30.11 30.04 3.95
N LYS A 238 -29.11 29.90 4.81
CA LYS A 238 -29.00 28.86 5.81
C LYS A 238 -28.70 29.56 7.13
N SER A 239 -29.49 29.30 8.17
CA SER A 239 -29.32 29.97 9.47
C SER A 239 -29.80 29.07 10.60
N VAL A 240 -29.40 29.39 11.83
CA VAL A 240 -29.86 28.68 13.03
C VAL A 240 -30.53 29.68 13.95
N ARG A 241 -31.69 29.31 14.50
CA ARG A 241 -32.42 30.12 15.47
C ARG A 241 -33.24 29.23 16.39
N ASP A 242 -33.17 29.50 17.70
CA ASP A 242 -33.94 28.79 18.74
C ASP A 242 -33.72 27.26 18.67
N GLY A 243 -32.47 26.83 18.42
CA GLY A 243 -32.11 25.41 18.28
C GLY A 243 -32.64 24.71 17.03
N LYS A 244 -32.98 25.45 15.97
CA LYS A 244 -33.51 24.90 14.69
C LYS A 244 -32.71 25.41 13.51
N ILE A 245 -32.55 24.58 12.48
CA ILE A 245 -31.96 25.00 11.20
C ILE A 245 -33.08 25.56 10.32
N LEU A 246 -32.89 26.76 9.79
CA LEU A 246 -33.77 27.39 8.81
C LEU A 246 -33.05 27.46 7.45
N LEU A 247 -33.68 26.87 6.45
CA LEU A 247 -33.23 26.84 5.07
C LEU A 247 -34.22 27.62 4.21
N TYR A 248 -33.73 28.53 3.37
CA TYR A 248 -34.55 29.30 2.45
C TYR A 248 -34.17 28.98 1.01
N LYS A 249 -35.16 28.49 0.26
CA LYS A 249 -35.10 28.42 -1.21
C LYS A 249 -35.71 29.70 -1.76
N ASN A 250 -34.96 30.41 -2.59
CA ASN A 250 -35.47 31.61 -3.28
C ASN A 250 -36.15 31.24 -4.61
N GLU A 251 -36.88 32.19 -5.22
CA GLU A 251 -37.61 31.94 -6.48
C GLU A 251 -36.69 31.81 -7.70
N LYS A 252 -35.48 32.38 -7.66
CA LYS A 252 -34.50 32.28 -8.76
C LYS A 252 -33.80 30.93 -8.82
N GLN A 253 -33.86 30.15 -7.74
CA GLN A 253 -33.26 28.83 -7.66
C GLN A 253 -34.16 27.77 -8.31
N PRO A 254 -33.58 26.75 -8.96
CA PRO A 254 -34.34 25.71 -9.64
C PRO A 254 -35.26 24.95 -8.66
N PRO A 255 -36.39 24.42 -9.13
CA PRO A 255 -37.31 23.63 -8.32
C PRO A 255 -36.62 22.36 -7.79
N PHE A 256 -37.15 21.81 -6.70
CA PHE A 256 -36.79 20.45 -6.30
C PHE A 256 -37.21 19.46 -7.40
N ALA A 257 -36.34 18.50 -7.69
CA ALA A 257 -36.61 17.41 -8.62
C ALA A 257 -36.70 16.08 -7.86
N PRO A 258 -37.53 15.13 -8.31
CA PRO A 258 -37.53 13.79 -7.75
C PRO A 258 -36.20 13.09 -8.05
N THR A 259 -35.70 12.33 -7.08
CA THR A 259 -34.54 11.45 -7.24
C THR A 259 -34.78 10.15 -6.51
N GLU A 260 -34.08 9.10 -6.93
CA GLU A 260 -34.20 7.79 -6.31
C GLU A 260 -33.46 7.76 -4.98
N ILE A 261 -34.19 7.49 -3.89
CA ILE A 261 -33.64 7.21 -2.57
C ILE A 261 -34.30 5.95 -2.04
N GLY A 262 -33.51 4.90 -1.82
CA GLY A 262 -34.05 3.66 -1.27
C GLY A 262 -34.98 2.88 -2.19
N GLY A 263 -34.81 3.01 -3.50
CA GLY A 263 -35.68 2.35 -4.49
C GLY A 263 -37.01 3.06 -4.74
N LYS A 264 -37.18 4.30 -4.25
CA LYS A 264 -38.36 5.14 -4.50
C LYS A 264 -37.96 6.54 -4.94
N GLU A 265 -38.71 7.12 -5.87
CA GLU A 265 -38.57 8.53 -6.21
C GLU A 265 -39.16 9.40 -5.10
N SER A 266 -38.36 10.34 -4.60
CA SER A 266 -38.76 11.34 -3.61
C SER A 266 -37.94 12.62 -3.82
N PHE A 267 -38.38 13.70 -3.22
CA PHE A 267 -37.59 14.93 -3.10
C PHE A 267 -36.64 14.84 -1.89
N VAL A 268 -35.38 15.23 -2.06
CA VAL A 268 -34.32 15.00 -1.05
C VAL A 268 -33.57 16.27 -0.66
N ILE A 269 -33.08 16.28 0.58
CA ILE A 269 -32.05 17.22 1.06
C ILE A 269 -30.83 16.38 1.46
N LYS A 270 -29.64 16.85 1.08
CA LYS A 270 -28.34 16.26 1.38
C LYS A 270 -27.52 17.20 2.26
N PHE A 271 -26.98 16.64 3.33
CA PHE A 271 -25.97 17.24 4.17
C PHE A 271 -24.64 16.54 3.83
N THR A 272 -23.62 17.32 3.49
CA THR A 272 -22.26 16.83 3.22
C THR A 272 -21.33 17.47 4.23
N VAL A 273 -20.72 16.70 5.12
CA VAL A 273 -19.76 17.21 6.12
C VAL A 273 -18.35 17.13 5.54
N HIS A 274 -17.66 18.27 5.51
CA HIS A 274 -16.27 18.39 5.08
C HIS A 274 -15.29 18.47 6.26
N ASN A 275 -15.77 18.89 7.44
CA ASN A 275 -15.03 18.89 8.70
C ASN A 275 -15.79 18.11 9.76
N ILE A 276 -15.39 16.86 10.00
CA ILE A 276 -16.09 15.94 10.91
C ILE A 276 -15.89 16.27 12.40
N HIS A 277 -14.84 17.01 12.77
CA HIS A 277 -14.43 17.17 14.18
C HIS A 277 -15.54 17.66 15.12
N PRO A 278 -16.40 18.63 14.74
CA PRO A 278 -17.53 19.03 15.57
C PRO A 278 -18.61 17.94 15.70
N PHE A 279 -18.78 17.09 14.68
CA PHE A 279 -19.94 16.22 14.51
C PHE A 279 -19.68 14.74 14.84
N LYS A 280 -18.44 14.34 15.13
CA LYS A 280 -18.06 12.93 15.42
C LYS A 280 -18.86 12.25 16.56
N ASP A 281 -19.35 13.06 17.50
CA ASP A 281 -20.15 12.62 18.64
C ASP A 281 -21.63 13.04 18.52
N MET A 282 -22.03 13.56 17.37
CA MET A 282 -23.42 13.93 17.10
C MET A 282 -24.28 12.66 17.06
N GLU A 283 -25.32 12.63 17.88
CA GLU A 283 -26.34 11.57 17.88
C GLU A 283 -27.70 12.19 17.60
N ILE A 284 -28.48 11.52 16.75
CA ILE A 284 -29.85 11.92 16.41
C ILE A 284 -30.77 10.77 16.80
N GLU A 285 -31.61 10.98 17.81
CA GLU A 285 -32.70 10.06 18.18
C GLU A 285 -33.91 10.27 17.28
N ARG A 286 -34.18 11.54 16.95
CA ARG A 286 -35.30 11.94 16.12
C ARG A 286 -34.99 13.25 15.44
N PHE A 287 -35.46 13.45 14.22
CA PHE A 287 -35.58 14.81 13.68
C PHE A 287 -36.87 14.97 12.91
N VAL A 288 -37.32 16.22 12.84
CA VAL A 288 -38.59 16.59 12.24
C VAL A 288 -38.43 17.83 11.37
N ILE A 289 -39.30 17.93 10.38
CA ILE A 289 -39.24 18.89 9.29
C ILE A 289 -40.60 19.57 9.17
N LYS A 290 -40.59 20.87 8.87
CA LYS A 290 -41.77 21.60 8.42
C LYS A 290 -41.39 22.60 7.33
N ALA A 291 -42.35 22.97 6.50
CA ALA A 291 -42.14 23.92 5.42
C ALA A 291 -43.17 25.06 5.45
N LYS A 292 -42.79 26.21 4.87
CA LYS A 292 -43.64 27.38 4.73
C LYS A 292 -43.37 28.07 3.40
N GLY A 293 -44.38 28.12 2.55
CA GLY A 293 -44.37 28.86 1.29
C GLY A 293 -45.28 30.08 1.38
N VAL A 294 -44.81 31.23 0.86
CA VAL A 294 -45.59 32.48 0.85
C VAL A 294 -45.52 33.11 -0.52
N GLY A 295 -46.66 33.55 -1.04
CA GLY A 295 -46.70 34.32 -2.28
C GLY A 295 -46.76 33.48 -3.56
N ILE A 296 -47.23 32.24 -3.50
CA ILE A 296 -47.17 31.26 -4.60
C ILE A 296 -48.34 31.49 -5.57
N SER A 297 -48.06 31.59 -6.87
CA SER A 297 -49.10 31.66 -7.91
C SER A 297 -49.77 30.31 -8.14
N CYS A 298 -51.02 30.30 -8.60
CA CYS A 298 -51.65 29.06 -9.07
C CYS A 298 -50.95 28.56 -10.34
N ASP A 299 -50.92 27.24 -10.53
CA ASP A 299 -50.42 26.62 -11.75
C ASP A 299 -51.44 26.77 -12.88
N SER A 300 -52.72 26.59 -12.55
CA SER A 300 -53.83 26.78 -13.50
C SER A 300 -55.04 27.39 -12.79
N ILE A 301 -55.78 28.21 -13.53
CA ILE A 301 -57.09 28.72 -13.12
C ILE A 301 -58.03 28.48 -14.28
N SER A 302 -59.15 27.81 -14.04
CA SER A 302 -60.17 27.60 -15.07
C SER A 302 -61.55 27.99 -14.59
N SER A 303 -62.27 28.78 -15.38
CA SER A 303 -63.68 29.14 -15.17
C SER A 303 -64.51 28.48 -16.27
N ASP A 304 -65.51 27.69 -15.88
CA ASP A 304 -66.49 27.06 -16.79
C ASP A 304 -65.87 26.35 -18.01
N GLY A 305 -64.76 25.64 -17.79
CA GLY A 305 -64.07 24.86 -18.83
C GLY A 305 -63.10 25.67 -19.70
N VAL A 306 -62.87 26.95 -19.41
CA VAL A 306 -61.91 27.81 -20.11
C VAL A 306 -60.78 28.20 -19.16
N GLU A 307 -59.54 28.19 -19.64
CA GLU A 307 -58.37 28.64 -18.86
C GLU A 307 -58.34 30.18 -18.77
N CYS A 308 -58.11 30.69 -17.57
CA CYS A 308 -58.19 32.11 -17.25
C CYS A 308 -56.82 32.80 -17.26
N ASN A 309 -56.81 34.09 -17.60
CA ASN A 309 -55.64 34.94 -17.38
C ASN A 309 -55.46 35.21 -15.88
N GLN A 310 -54.34 34.78 -15.30
CA GLN A 310 -54.08 34.88 -13.86
C GLN A 310 -53.97 36.33 -13.34
N ALA A 311 -53.72 37.32 -14.20
CA ALA A 311 -53.65 38.72 -13.79
C ALA A 311 -55.02 39.29 -13.43
N GLN A 312 -56.05 38.95 -14.21
CA GLN A 312 -57.43 39.40 -14.02
C GLN A 312 -58.40 38.44 -14.73
N PHE A 313 -59.39 37.93 -14.00
CA PHE A 313 -60.38 37.01 -14.57
C PHE A 313 -61.74 37.05 -13.85
N PHE A 314 -62.78 36.61 -14.56
CA PHE A 314 -64.12 36.40 -14.01
C PHE A 314 -64.25 34.94 -13.56
N PRO A 315 -64.33 34.63 -12.24
CA PRO A 315 -64.38 33.24 -11.74
C PRO A 315 -65.64 32.47 -12.15
N PHE A 316 -66.70 33.14 -12.60
CA PHE A 316 -67.94 32.46 -13.01
C PHE A 316 -68.40 32.94 -14.39
N GLY A 317 -67.44 33.41 -15.19
CA GLY A 317 -67.70 34.12 -16.45
C GLY A 317 -68.27 35.53 -16.27
N GLU A 318 -68.35 36.27 -17.38
CA GLU A 318 -68.97 37.60 -17.41
C GLU A 318 -70.47 37.55 -17.07
N ARG A 319 -71.17 36.51 -17.52
CA ARG A 319 -72.60 36.28 -17.22
C ARG A 319 -72.73 34.93 -16.51
N PHE A 320 -72.70 34.95 -15.18
CA PHE A 320 -72.75 33.76 -14.34
C PHE A 320 -74.17 33.16 -14.22
N ASN A 321 -74.23 31.87 -13.96
CA ASN A 321 -75.45 31.06 -13.82
C ASN A 321 -75.28 30.05 -12.66
N LEU A 322 -76.37 29.38 -12.29
CA LEU A 322 -76.33 28.34 -11.26
C LEU A 322 -75.37 27.24 -11.68
N TYR A 323 -74.55 26.80 -10.72
CA TYR A 323 -73.53 25.76 -10.88
C TYR A 323 -72.33 26.11 -11.74
N ASN A 324 -72.17 27.36 -12.20
CA ASN A 324 -70.88 27.80 -12.75
C ASN A 324 -69.77 27.64 -11.72
N GLU A 325 -68.59 27.27 -12.20
CA GLU A 325 -67.49 26.81 -11.37
C GLU A 325 -66.15 27.41 -11.79
N VAL A 326 -65.33 27.75 -10.78
CA VAL A 326 -63.91 28.07 -10.94
C VAL A 326 -63.07 27.02 -10.25
N TYR A 327 -62.02 26.58 -10.92
CA TYR A 327 -60.99 25.68 -10.43
C TYR A 327 -59.71 26.47 -10.19
N PHE A 328 -59.15 26.34 -8.98
CA PHE A 328 -57.83 26.83 -8.61
C PHE A 328 -56.88 25.63 -8.46
N GLY A 329 -55.92 25.51 -9.37
CA GLY A 329 -54.96 24.40 -9.42
C GLY A 329 -53.59 24.82 -8.88
N SER A 330 -53.03 24.03 -7.97
CA SER A 330 -51.65 24.20 -7.51
C SER A 330 -51.08 22.88 -7.00
N GLU A 331 -50.04 22.40 -7.66
CA GLU A 331 -49.33 21.17 -7.31
C GLU A 331 -48.54 21.35 -6.02
N GLU A 332 -47.77 22.45 -5.91
CA GLU A 332 -46.96 22.70 -4.71
C GLU A 332 -47.84 22.94 -3.47
N VAL A 333 -48.89 23.77 -3.55
CA VAL A 333 -49.60 24.21 -2.35
C VAL A 333 -50.60 23.17 -1.86
N PHE A 334 -51.40 22.60 -2.77
CA PHE A 334 -52.48 21.70 -2.38
C PHE A 334 -52.03 20.25 -2.19
N CYS A 335 -50.78 19.90 -2.50
CA CYS A 335 -50.19 18.62 -2.07
C CYS A 335 -49.78 18.60 -0.58
N LYS A 336 -49.72 19.75 0.12
CA LYS A 336 -49.22 19.84 1.50
C LYS A 336 -50.26 19.38 2.53
N LYS A 337 -50.51 18.07 2.62
CA LYS A 337 -51.54 17.49 3.48
C LYS A 337 -51.37 17.86 4.96
N GLY A 338 -52.42 18.40 5.55
CA GLY A 338 -52.42 18.89 6.93
C GLY A 338 -51.72 20.24 7.15
N ALA A 339 -51.18 20.91 6.12
CA ALA A 339 -50.69 22.28 6.24
C ALA A 339 -51.85 23.28 6.29
N ARG A 340 -51.65 24.42 6.96
CA ARG A 340 -52.61 25.54 6.88
C ARG A 340 -52.38 26.29 5.58
N ILE A 341 -53.35 26.23 4.68
CA ILE A 341 -53.34 26.97 3.42
C ILE A 341 -54.05 28.30 3.62
N SER A 342 -53.51 29.34 2.97
CA SER A 342 -54.15 30.64 2.83
C SER A 342 -54.20 31.02 1.35
N MET A 343 -55.41 31.30 0.86
CA MET A 343 -55.67 31.79 -0.49
C MET A 343 -56.14 33.23 -0.41
N SER A 344 -55.37 34.16 -0.96
CA SER A 344 -55.62 35.59 -0.89
C SER A 344 -55.78 36.19 -2.27
N PHE A 345 -56.71 37.12 -2.42
CA PHE A 345 -56.99 37.79 -3.70
C PHE A 345 -57.78 39.08 -3.49
N ASN A 346 -57.76 39.97 -4.48
CA ASN A 346 -58.66 41.11 -4.57
C ASN A 346 -59.92 40.71 -5.33
N VAL A 347 -61.09 41.03 -4.78
CA VAL A 347 -62.38 40.91 -5.49
C VAL A 347 -62.90 42.30 -5.79
N ASP A 348 -63.06 42.60 -7.06
CA ASP A 348 -63.81 43.75 -7.58
C ASP A 348 -65.09 43.28 -8.28
N TYR A 349 -65.96 44.21 -8.68
CA TYR A 349 -67.20 43.89 -9.39
C TYR A 349 -67.38 44.77 -10.62
N VAL A 350 -67.75 44.17 -11.74
CA VAL A 350 -68.04 44.86 -13.00
C VAL A 350 -69.53 44.74 -13.31
N ARG A 351 -70.15 45.85 -13.73
CA ARG A 351 -71.56 45.88 -14.17
C ARG A 351 -71.62 45.48 -15.64
N ILE A 352 -72.32 44.38 -15.95
CA ILE A 352 -72.49 43.87 -17.31
C ILE A 352 -73.99 43.91 -17.67
N PRO A 353 -74.41 44.77 -18.61
CA PRO A 353 -75.82 44.92 -18.96
C PRO A 353 -76.39 43.66 -19.63
N LEU A 354 -77.65 43.35 -19.32
CA LEU A 354 -78.46 42.42 -20.11
C LEU A 354 -78.74 43.06 -21.47
N GLU A 355 -78.58 42.29 -22.56
CA GLU A 355 -78.99 42.74 -23.89
C GLU A 355 -80.52 42.93 -23.91
N TYR A 356 -80.94 44.19 -23.92
CA TYR A 356 -82.33 44.57 -24.07
C TYR A 356 -82.70 44.56 -25.56
N ASN A 357 -83.70 43.79 -25.94
CA ASN A 357 -84.24 43.79 -27.30
C ASN A 357 -85.40 44.79 -27.35
N GLU A 358 -85.16 46.01 -27.85
CA GLU A 358 -86.19 47.07 -27.94
C GLU A 358 -87.43 46.67 -28.78
N ALA A 359 -87.35 45.58 -29.55
CA ALA A 359 -88.41 45.15 -30.45
C ALA A 359 -89.68 44.57 -29.78
N ASP A 360 -89.60 44.15 -28.51
CA ASP A 360 -90.74 43.50 -27.80
C ASP A 360 -91.63 44.48 -27.00
N ASP A 361 -91.21 45.75 -26.82
CA ASP A 361 -92.00 46.80 -26.16
C ASP A 361 -92.35 47.92 -27.16
N ALA A 362 -93.19 47.60 -28.15
CA ALA A 362 -93.78 48.63 -29.00
C ALA A 362 -94.72 49.51 -28.16
N ILE A 363 -94.27 50.71 -27.82
CA ILE A 363 -95.11 51.75 -27.22
C ILE A 363 -96.30 51.99 -28.14
N ASN A 364 -97.49 51.53 -27.75
CA ASN A 364 -98.71 51.74 -28.51
C ASN A 364 -99.22 53.16 -28.24
N TRP A 365 -99.00 54.07 -29.19
CA TRP A 365 -99.37 55.48 -29.06
C TRP A 365 -100.89 55.69 -29.22
N GLU A 366 -101.62 55.73 -28.11
CA GLU A 366 -103.00 56.27 -28.08
C GLU A 366 -103.00 57.74 -27.59
N TRP A 367 -103.89 58.55 -28.17
CA TRP A 367 -103.94 60.02 -28.04
C TRP A 367 -104.20 60.54 -26.62
N VAL A 368 -104.53 59.67 -25.66
CA VAL A 368 -104.58 59.96 -24.22
C VAL A 368 -103.96 58.79 -23.46
N THR A 369 -102.68 58.91 -23.12
CA THR A 369 -101.97 57.91 -22.30
C THR A 369 -101.93 58.36 -20.85
N ASP A 370 -102.38 57.49 -19.93
CA ASP A 370 -102.25 57.74 -18.49
C ASP A 370 -100.75 57.76 -18.08
N ARG A 371 -100.34 58.75 -17.28
CA ARG A 371 -98.93 58.90 -16.82
C ARG A 371 -98.43 57.69 -16.01
N SER A 372 -99.34 56.81 -15.60
CA SER A 372 -99.05 55.54 -14.93
C SER A 372 -98.40 54.49 -15.85
N ASN A 373 -98.51 54.62 -17.18
CA ASN A 373 -97.94 53.69 -18.18
C ASN A 373 -96.50 54.05 -18.64
N LEU A 374 -95.89 55.10 -18.08
CA LEU A 374 -94.50 55.52 -18.34
C LEU A 374 -93.59 55.15 -17.15
N ARG A 375 -93.61 53.89 -16.70
CA ARG A 375 -92.64 53.41 -15.71
C ARG A 375 -91.44 52.85 -16.46
N PRO A 376 -90.21 53.36 -16.28
CA PRO A 376 -89.04 52.65 -16.77
C PRO A 376 -89.06 51.24 -16.17
N THR A 377 -88.81 50.24 -17.02
CA THR A 377 -88.76 48.85 -16.61
C THR A 377 -87.76 48.73 -15.46
N ARG A 378 -88.18 48.17 -14.31
CA ARG A 378 -87.32 48.09 -13.13
C ARG A 378 -86.08 47.27 -13.49
N GLU A 379 -84.91 47.90 -13.43
CA GLU A 379 -83.63 47.21 -13.55
C GLU A 379 -83.32 46.48 -12.24
N TYR A 380 -82.85 45.25 -12.34
CA TYR A 380 -82.42 44.43 -11.20
C TYR A 380 -80.92 44.13 -11.32
N ASP A 381 -80.19 44.28 -10.22
CA ASP A 381 -78.82 43.78 -10.13
C ASP A 381 -78.90 42.25 -9.88
N ILE A 382 -78.37 41.46 -10.81
CA ILE A 382 -78.20 40.01 -10.69
C ILE A 382 -76.87 39.77 -9.96
N THR A 383 -76.93 39.12 -8.80
CA THR A 383 -75.80 39.01 -7.87
C THR A 383 -75.66 37.59 -7.33
N ILE A 384 -74.42 37.16 -7.08
CA ILE A 384 -74.14 35.88 -6.42
C ILE A 384 -74.48 36.03 -4.94
N ASP A 385 -75.29 35.13 -4.40
CA ASP A 385 -75.66 35.10 -2.98
C ASP A 385 -74.76 34.12 -2.22
N GLN A 386 -74.63 32.89 -2.75
CA GLN A 386 -73.88 31.82 -2.09
C GLN A 386 -73.10 30.96 -3.09
N VAL A 387 -71.89 30.60 -2.69
CA VAL A 387 -71.03 29.60 -3.34
C VAL A 387 -70.71 28.44 -2.40
N ILE A 388 -70.30 27.31 -2.96
CA ILE A 388 -69.74 26.18 -2.22
C ILE A 388 -68.29 25.95 -2.64
N TRP A 389 -67.42 25.72 -1.66
CA TRP A 389 -66.03 25.38 -1.86
C TRP A 389 -65.85 23.86 -1.74
N GLU A 390 -65.21 23.26 -2.72
CA GLU A 390 -65.05 21.81 -2.84
C GLU A 390 -63.59 21.45 -3.21
N TYR A 391 -63.16 20.25 -2.85
CA TYR A 391 -61.87 19.68 -3.22
C TYR A 391 -62.06 18.25 -3.73
N TYR A 392 -61.13 17.73 -4.51
CA TYR A 392 -61.20 16.36 -5.00
C TYR A 392 -60.47 15.39 -4.06
N ASN A 393 -61.14 14.32 -3.63
CA ASN A 393 -60.59 13.35 -2.69
C ASN A 393 -60.21 11.98 -3.30
N GLY A 394 -60.10 11.92 -4.63
CA GLY A 394 -59.80 10.67 -5.36
C GLY A 394 -61.05 9.89 -5.78
N SER A 395 -62.19 10.07 -5.09
CA SER A 395 -63.47 9.44 -5.44
C SER A 395 -64.52 10.42 -5.97
N GLY A 396 -64.43 11.69 -5.57
CA GLY A 396 -65.37 12.73 -5.96
C GLY A 396 -65.05 14.09 -5.34
N TRP A 397 -65.90 15.07 -5.60
CA TRP A 397 -65.78 16.41 -5.02
C TRP A 397 -66.42 16.45 -3.63
N ALA A 398 -65.60 16.67 -2.60
CA ALA A 398 -65.99 16.81 -1.21
C ALA A 398 -66.05 18.29 -0.81
N ARG A 399 -66.86 18.65 0.18
CA ARG A 399 -66.93 20.04 0.69
C ARG A 399 -65.66 20.39 1.47
N LEU A 400 -65.08 21.54 1.18
CA LEU A 400 -63.89 22.04 1.89
C LEU A 400 -64.21 22.55 3.29
N PHE A 401 -65.34 23.24 3.44
CA PHE A 401 -65.85 23.72 4.72
C PHE A 401 -67.08 22.92 5.13
N SER A 402 -67.14 22.52 6.40
CA SER A 402 -68.28 21.79 6.97
C SER A 402 -69.45 22.70 7.35
N ASP A 403 -69.22 24.01 7.45
CA ASP A 403 -70.20 25.06 7.73
C ASP A 403 -70.38 26.00 6.52
N SER A 404 -71.06 27.13 6.72
CA SER A 404 -71.26 28.17 5.69
C SER A 404 -70.09 29.17 5.60
N SER A 405 -68.90 28.82 6.10
CA SER A 405 -67.73 29.69 6.01
C SER A 405 -67.40 30.03 4.56
N TYR A 406 -67.20 31.32 4.30
CA TYR A 406 -66.87 31.85 2.96
C TYR A 406 -67.93 31.57 1.88
N ALA A 407 -69.15 31.14 2.24
CA ALA A 407 -70.23 30.89 1.29
C ALA A 407 -70.74 32.20 0.67
N ASP A 408 -70.75 33.29 1.43
CA ASP A 408 -71.16 34.65 1.02
C ASP A 408 -70.00 35.50 0.48
N LEU A 409 -68.84 34.89 0.17
CA LEU A 409 -67.61 35.62 -0.16
C LEU A 409 -67.75 36.55 -1.36
N PHE A 410 -68.56 36.14 -2.35
CA PHE A 410 -68.89 36.90 -3.56
C PHE A 410 -70.23 37.66 -3.46
N SER A 411 -70.87 37.68 -2.28
CA SER A 411 -72.08 38.47 -2.05
C SER A 411 -71.77 39.97 -1.93
N ILE A 412 -72.69 40.79 -2.45
CA ILE A 412 -72.62 42.25 -2.40
C ILE A 412 -73.57 42.87 -1.37
N ASP A 413 -74.06 42.11 -0.38
CA ASP A 413 -74.97 42.62 0.66
C ASP A 413 -74.41 43.83 1.43
N ASN A 414 -73.08 44.03 1.39
CA ASN A 414 -72.38 45.17 1.97
C ASN A 414 -71.90 46.21 0.92
N GLY A 415 -72.47 46.21 -0.28
CA GLY A 415 -72.13 47.06 -1.43
C GLY A 415 -71.02 46.48 -2.33
N PRO A 416 -70.96 46.86 -3.63
CA PRO A 416 -69.97 46.39 -4.60
C PRO A 416 -68.64 47.15 -4.43
N ILE A 417 -68.03 47.06 -3.25
CA ILE A 417 -66.75 47.70 -2.96
C ILE A 417 -65.64 46.66 -3.11
N GLY A 418 -64.63 47.00 -3.90
CA GLY A 418 -63.40 46.23 -4.03
C GLY A 418 -62.76 45.93 -2.68
N LYS A 419 -62.54 44.65 -2.37
CA LYS A 419 -61.94 44.23 -1.08
C LYS A 419 -60.89 43.14 -1.29
N TYR A 420 -59.80 43.27 -0.56
CA TYR A 420 -58.87 42.16 -0.34
C TYR A 420 -59.55 41.11 0.54
N LYS A 421 -59.50 39.85 0.11
CA LYS A 421 -60.11 38.70 0.78
C LYS A 421 -59.06 37.61 0.97
N THR A 422 -59.16 36.90 2.09
CA THR A 422 -58.32 35.73 2.39
C THR A 422 -59.17 34.60 2.91
N ILE A 423 -59.01 33.43 2.32
CA ILE A 423 -59.60 32.15 2.74
C ILE A 423 -58.50 31.34 3.42
N SER A 424 -58.78 30.77 4.60
CA SER A 424 -57.85 29.88 5.28
C SER A 424 -58.50 28.55 5.63
N PHE A 425 -57.79 27.46 5.38
CA PHE A 425 -58.23 26.09 5.67
C PHE A 425 -57.02 25.18 5.91
N VAL A 426 -57.26 24.01 6.50
CA VAL A 426 -56.23 22.96 6.60
C VAL A 426 -56.35 22.06 5.37
N CYS A 427 -55.24 21.80 4.69
CA CYS A 427 -55.22 20.93 3.52
C CYS A 427 -55.76 19.54 3.90
N PRO A 428 -56.82 19.03 3.25
CA PRO A 428 -57.39 17.72 3.58
C PRO A 428 -56.37 16.59 3.39
N GLU A 429 -56.36 15.63 4.30
CA GLU A 429 -55.44 14.48 4.24
C GLU A 429 -55.78 13.52 3.08
N ASP A 430 -57.02 13.51 2.61
CA ASP A 430 -57.51 12.67 1.51
C ASP A 430 -57.51 13.38 0.14
N ILE A 431 -57.00 14.62 0.05
CA ILE A 431 -56.93 15.35 -1.22
C ILE A 431 -56.08 14.57 -2.23
N SER A 432 -56.56 14.52 -3.47
CA SER A 432 -55.90 13.79 -4.57
C SER A 432 -55.88 14.65 -5.84
N PRO A 433 -54.90 14.44 -6.73
CA PRO A 433 -54.88 15.14 -8.01
C PRO A 433 -56.02 14.65 -8.92
N ILE A 434 -56.44 15.51 -9.84
CA ILE A 434 -57.42 15.20 -10.89
C ILE A 434 -57.08 16.00 -12.15
N LEU A 435 -57.33 15.41 -13.31
CA LEU A 435 -57.27 16.09 -14.60
C LEU A 435 -58.48 17.02 -14.76
N VAL A 436 -58.26 18.33 -14.76
CA VAL A 436 -59.27 19.33 -15.13
C VAL A 436 -58.81 20.01 -16.42
N ASN A 437 -59.63 19.92 -17.46
CA ASN A 437 -59.30 20.28 -18.84
C ASN A 437 -58.06 19.54 -19.37
N ALA A 438 -56.88 20.15 -19.27
CA ALA A 438 -55.61 19.64 -19.81
C ALA A 438 -54.47 19.59 -18.76
N VAL A 439 -54.76 19.91 -17.50
CA VAL A 439 -53.76 19.95 -16.43
C VAL A 439 -54.17 18.99 -15.31
N GLU A 440 -53.30 18.03 -15.00
CA GLU A 440 -53.47 17.13 -13.86
C GLU A 440 -52.74 17.72 -12.66
N THR A 441 -53.50 18.15 -11.66
CA THR A 441 -52.96 18.72 -10.42
C THR A 441 -54.00 18.62 -9.30
N TYR A 442 -53.67 19.16 -8.14
CA TYR A 442 -54.57 19.29 -7.01
C TYR A 442 -55.42 20.55 -7.19
N TYR A 443 -56.74 20.42 -7.02
CA TYR A 443 -57.69 21.50 -7.26
C TYR A 443 -58.57 21.80 -6.05
N ILE A 444 -58.75 23.09 -5.79
CA ILE A 444 -59.86 23.63 -4.98
C ILE A 444 -60.81 24.30 -5.96
N ARG A 445 -62.11 23.98 -5.92
CA ARG A 445 -63.11 24.62 -6.76
C ARG A 445 -64.14 25.41 -5.95
N ALA A 446 -64.63 26.51 -6.52
CA ALA A 446 -65.80 27.21 -6.02
C ALA A 446 -66.94 27.08 -7.04
N ARG A 447 -68.16 26.80 -6.58
CA ARG A 447 -69.34 26.59 -7.44
C ARG A 447 -70.53 27.40 -6.96
N VAL A 448 -71.22 28.08 -7.88
CA VAL A 448 -72.37 28.94 -7.54
C VAL A 448 -73.58 28.10 -7.13
N LEU A 449 -74.12 28.36 -5.94
CA LEU A 449 -75.30 27.67 -5.40
C LEU A 449 -76.57 28.51 -5.45
N LYS A 450 -76.46 29.82 -5.22
CA LYS A 450 -77.61 30.72 -5.15
C LYS A 450 -77.30 32.06 -5.77
N ILE A 451 -78.22 32.52 -6.63
CA ILE A 451 -78.16 33.80 -7.34
C ILE A 451 -79.43 34.58 -7.03
N ASN A 452 -79.27 35.86 -6.70
CA ASN A 452 -80.38 36.79 -6.55
C ASN A 452 -80.77 37.37 -7.92
N ASN A 453 -82.08 37.47 -8.19
CA ASN A 453 -82.64 38.05 -9.42
C ASN A 453 -82.32 37.33 -10.75
N LEU A 454 -81.87 36.06 -10.74
CA LEU A 454 -81.46 35.30 -11.94
C LEU A 454 -82.46 35.32 -13.11
N TYR A 455 -83.76 35.27 -12.83
CA TYR A 455 -84.82 35.19 -13.84
C TYR A 455 -85.38 36.57 -14.27
N LYS A 456 -84.70 37.67 -13.93
CA LYS A 456 -85.13 39.02 -14.32
C LYS A 456 -84.64 39.34 -15.74
N MET A 457 -85.53 39.88 -16.56
CA MET A 457 -85.28 40.16 -17.99
C MET A 457 -84.69 41.56 -18.25
N THR A 458 -84.57 42.40 -17.23
CA THR A 458 -84.06 43.78 -17.33
C THR A 458 -83.14 44.10 -16.14
N GLY A 459 -81.93 44.58 -16.42
CA GLY A 459 -80.93 44.87 -15.38
C GLY A 459 -79.49 44.55 -15.76
N ASN A 460 -78.62 44.35 -14.75
CA ASN A 460 -77.19 44.15 -14.92
C ASN A 460 -76.70 42.94 -14.11
N TYR A 461 -75.77 42.15 -14.67
CA TYR A 461 -74.95 41.25 -13.87
C TYR A 461 -73.90 42.06 -13.11
N ILE A 462 -73.79 41.80 -11.80
CA ILE A 462 -72.71 42.34 -10.97
C ILE A 462 -71.67 41.23 -10.82
N SER A 463 -70.80 41.12 -11.82
CA SER A 463 -69.90 39.98 -11.96
C SER A 463 -68.60 40.21 -11.19
N PRO A 464 -68.19 39.27 -10.32
CA PRO A 464 -66.94 39.40 -9.59
C PRO A 464 -65.75 39.31 -10.56
N VAL A 465 -64.70 40.05 -10.25
CA VAL A 465 -63.42 40.02 -10.95
C VAL A 465 -62.32 39.83 -9.92
N LEU A 466 -61.50 38.80 -10.15
CA LEU A 466 -60.39 38.45 -9.27
C LEU A 466 -59.08 38.99 -9.83
N THR A 467 -58.27 39.62 -8.97
CA THR A 467 -56.89 40.02 -9.27
C THR A 467 -55.95 39.67 -8.11
N ASN A 468 -54.65 39.60 -8.36
CA ASN A 468 -53.61 39.35 -7.34
C ASN A 468 -53.86 38.07 -6.51
N LEU A 469 -54.27 36.98 -7.17
CA LEU A 469 -54.43 35.69 -6.51
C LEU A 469 -53.07 35.16 -6.05
N SER A 470 -52.98 34.82 -4.78
CA SER A 470 -51.77 34.29 -4.15
C SER A 470 -52.11 33.21 -3.14
N LEU A 471 -51.35 32.13 -3.18
CA LEU A 471 -51.44 31.00 -2.29
C LEU A 471 -50.26 30.99 -1.32
N SER A 472 -50.49 30.45 -0.13
CA SER A 472 -49.45 30.25 0.89
C SER A 472 -49.79 29.01 1.71
N TYR A 473 -48.79 28.30 2.19
CA TYR A 473 -48.96 27.18 3.12
C TYR A 473 -48.00 27.32 4.30
N ASP A 474 -48.43 26.88 5.47
CA ASP A 474 -47.62 26.90 6.69
C ASP A 474 -47.96 25.69 7.56
N TYR A 475 -46.96 24.86 7.84
CA TYR A 475 -47.03 23.77 8.81
C TYR A 475 -46.80 24.32 10.23
N ILE A 476 -47.79 25.04 10.77
CA ILE A 476 -47.65 25.78 12.04
C ILE A 476 -47.54 24.81 13.23
N ASP A 477 -48.48 23.87 13.35
CA ASP A 477 -48.62 23.00 14.52
C ASP A 477 -48.23 21.53 14.23
N LYS A 478 -47.90 21.20 12.98
CA LYS A 478 -47.66 19.83 12.52
C LYS A 478 -46.22 19.67 12.03
N TRP A 479 -45.43 18.90 12.77
CA TRP A 479 -44.08 18.51 12.41
C TRP A 479 -44.10 17.13 11.75
N LEU A 480 -43.48 16.99 10.59
CA LEU A 480 -43.42 15.73 9.87
C LEU A 480 -42.05 15.07 10.08
N MET A 481 -42.01 13.75 9.98
CA MET A 481 -40.75 13.00 10.01
C MET A 481 -40.27 12.76 8.57
N PRO A 482 -38.95 12.64 8.35
CA PRO A 482 -38.44 12.14 7.07
C PRO A 482 -38.98 10.73 6.80
N GLU A 483 -39.27 10.44 5.54
CA GLU A 483 -39.75 9.13 5.12
C GLU A 483 -38.60 8.15 4.95
N ARG A 484 -37.49 8.62 4.35
CA ARG A 484 -36.23 7.87 4.21
C ARG A 484 -35.06 8.72 4.67
N ILE A 485 -34.07 8.04 5.25
CA ILE A 485 -32.81 8.59 5.72
C ILE A 485 -31.70 7.64 5.28
N THR A 486 -30.69 8.19 4.63
CA THR A 486 -29.49 7.48 4.21
C THR A 486 -28.28 8.21 4.80
N SER A 487 -27.37 7.46 5.41
CA SER A 487 -26.14 7.99 6.00
C SER A 487 -24.95 7.21 5.47
N SER A 488 -24.01 7.89 4.81
CA SER A 488 -22.78 7.29 4.31
C SER A 488 -21.58 7.79 5.08
N ASN A 489 -20.80 6.84 5.61
CA ASN A 489 -19.60 7.06 6.42
C ASN A 489 -18.61 5.92 6.19
N ASN A 490 -17.31 6.19 6.11
CA ASN A 490 -16.28 5.16 5.99
C ASN A 490 -16.52 4.16 4.85
N MET A 491 -17.01 4.65 3.71
CA MET A 491 -17.44 3.84 2.56
C MET A 491 -18.62 2.88 2.83
N GLU A 492 -19.33 3.06 3.94
CA GLU A 492 -20.51 2.28 4.30
C GLU A 492 -21.76 3.16 4.32
N THR A 493 -22.83 2.64 3.73
CA THR A 493 -24.14 3.32 3.72
C THR A 493 -25.13 2.56 4.59
N ILE A 494 -25.77 3.30 5.50
CA ILE A 494 -26.89 2.84 6.31
C ILE A 494 -28.15 3.51 5.79
N GLU A 495 -29.20 2.73 5.62
CA GLU A 495 -30.51 3.22 5.20
C GLU A 495 -31.58 2.83 6.22
N MET A 496 -32.47 3.78 6.53
CA MET A 496 -33.59 3.57 7.43
C MET A 496 -34.73 4.56 7.15
N SER A 497 -35.95 4.24 7.57
CA SER A 497 -37.06 5.17 7.66
C SER A 497 -37.00 6.02 8.93
N GLY A 498 -37.74 7.13 8.95
CA GLY A 498 -37.86 7.96 10.16
C GLY A 498 -38.38 7.18 11.38
N GLN A 499 -39.28 6.21 11.17
CA GLN A 499 -39.82 5.38 12.25
C GLN A 499 -38.79 4.37 12.77
N GLU A 500 -38.00 3.75 11.89
CA GLU A 500 -36.93 2.82 12.27
C GLU A 500 -35.84 3.52 13.07
N MET A 501 -35.44 4.74 12.69
CA MET A 501 -34.50 5.56 13.45
C MET A 501 -34.93 5.71 14.93
N VAL A 502 -36.20 6.03 15.16
CA VAL A 502 -36.76 6.17 16.52
C VAL A 502 -36.79 4.82 17.25
N ASN A 503 -37.17 3.74 16.55
CA ASN A 503 -37.21 2.40 17.13
C ASN A 503 -35.81 1.91 17.58
N CYS A 504 -34.75 2.36 16.91
CA CYS A 504 -33.37 2.04 17.25
C CYS A 504 -32.80 2.89 18.41
N GLY A 505 -33.54 3.88 18.93
CA GLY A 505 -33.06 4.77 19.99
C GLY A 505 -32.02 5.79 19.51
N GLY A 506 -32.00 6.06 18.20
CA GLY A 506 -31.10 6.99 17.54
C GLY A 506 -29.88 6.37 16.86
N PHE A 507 -29.19 7.20 16.09
CA PHE A 507 -27.97 6.81 15.36
C PHE A 507 -26.98 7.98 15.27
N LYS A 508 -25.74 7.67 14.91
CA LYS A 508 -24.72 8.67 14.57
C LYS A 508 -24.76 8.93 13.06
N PRO A 509 -25.22 10.10 12.59
CA PRO A 509 -25.29 10.41 11.16
C PRO A 509 -23.91 10.58 10.53
N PHE A 510 -22.91 10.94 11.33
CA PHE A 510 -21.54 11.11 10.90
C PHE A 510 -20.61 10.39 11.86
N SER A 511 -19.72 9.54 11.35
CA SER A 511 -18.84 8.72 12.17
C SER A 511 -17.54 8.40 11.46
N GLN A 512 -16.43 8.48 12.18
CA GLN A 512 -15.11 8.02 11.71
C GLN A 512 -14.91 6.54 12.05
N THR A 513 -13.73 5.98 11.76
CA THR A 513 -13.43 4.57 12.08
C THR A 513 -13.39 4.29 13.59
N GLY A 514 -13.17 5.32 14.41
CA GLY A 514 -13.24 5.27 15.88
C GLY A 514 -11.94 4.82 16.55
N MET A 515 -10.84 4.84 15.82
CA MET A 515 -9.52 4.42 16.27
C MET A 515 -8.69 5.57 16.86
N GLY A 516 -8.83 6.79 16.32
CA GLY A 516 -8.07 7.97 16.74
C GLY A 516 -6.56 7.93 16.40
N LYS A 517 -6.12 6.96 15.59
CA LYS A 517 -4.74 6.69 15.19
C LYS A 517 -4.67 6.31 13.71
N GLY A 518 -3.49 6.38 13.12
CA GLY A 518 -3.24 5.83 11.79
C GLY A 518 -3.17 4.30 11.83
N ALA A 519 -3.85 3.63 10.91
CA ALA A 519 -3.77 2.18 10.75
C ALA A 519 -3.82 1.72 9.30
N VAL A 520 -3.19 0.59 9.06
CA VAL A 520 -3.30 -0.21 7.84
C VAL A 520 -4.14 -1.45 8.14
N TYR A 521 -5.06 -1.81 7.24
CA TYR A 521 -5.98 -2.93 7.36
C TYR A 521 -5.75 -3.90 6.22
N LEU A 522 -5.45 -5.16 6.54
CA LEU A 522 -5.32 -6.29 5.63
C LEU A 522 -6.60 -7.12 5.69
N GLY A 523 -7.33 -7.20 4.56
CA GLY A 523 -8.57 -7.96 4.44
C GLY A 523 -8.36 -9.31 3.74
N PHE A 524 -8.90 -10.37 4.33
CA PHE A 524 -8.83 -11.74 3.84
C PHE A 524 -10.23 -12.33 3.63
N ASP A 525 -10.45 -13.06 2.55
CA ASP A 525 -11.68 -13.80 2.26
C ASP A 525 -11.80 -15.08 3.09
N VAL A 526 -10.66 -15.73 3.35
CA VAL A 526 -10.57 -16.90 4.22
C VAL A 526 -9.78 -16.52 5.46
N ALA A 527 -10.22 -17.01 6.63
CA ALA A 527 -9.53 -16.74 7.88
C ALA A 527 -8.08 -17.25 7.81
N PRO A 528 -7.06 -16.44 8.16
CA PRO A 528 -5.67 -16.88 8.23
C PRO A 528 -5.46 -17.74 9.50
N GLN A 529 -6.04 -18.93 9.50
CA GLN A 529 -6.04 -19.88 10.59
C GLN A 529 -5.03 -21.02 10.34
N GLY A 530 -4.24 -21.32 11.35
CA GLY A 530 -3.11 -22.26 11.30
C GLY A 530 -1.84 -21.59 11.83
N ALA A 531 -0.83 -22.39 12.17
CA ALA A 531 0.45 -21.85 12.63
C ALA A 531 1.58 -22.84 12.34
N PRO A 532 2.77 -22.36 11.92
CA PRO A 532 3.13 -20.97 11.64
C PRO A 532 2.71 -20.52 10.23
N ILE A 533 1.94 -19.44 10.09
CA ILE A 533 1.69 -18.79 8.79
C ILE A 533 2.75 -17.72 8.58
N LYS A 534 3.37 -17.67 7.40
CA LYS A 534 4.48 -16.76 7.13
C LYS A 534 4.22 -15.88 5.92
N LEU A 535 4.49 -14.58 6.09
CA LEU A 535 4.42 -13.57 5.06
C LEU A 535 5.81 -12.98 4.86
N LEU A 536 6.36 -13.05 3.65
CA LEU A 536 7.57 -12.35 3.28
C LEU A 536 7.21 -10.94 2.82
N VAL A 537 7.77 -9.95 3.50
CA VAL A 537 7.68 -8.54 3.12
C VAL A 537 9.01 -8.11 2.51
N ILE A 538 8.96 -7.56 1.31
CA ILE A 538 10.12 -6.99 0.62
C ILE A 538 9.94 -5.47 0.60
N MET A 539 10.85 -4.77 1.28
CA MET A 539 10.83 -3.31 1.41
C MET A 539 11.60 -2.65 0.26
N CYS A 540 11.16 -1.49 -0.20
CA CYS A 540 12.00 -0.58 -0.99
C CYS A 540 13.16 -0.05 -0.12
N ASP A 541 14.28 0.30 -0.74
CA ASP A 541 15.45 0.86 -0.06
C ASP A 541 15.13 2.24 0.57
N ASN A 542 14.77 2.26 1.85
CA ASN A 542 14.56 3.49 2.61
C ASN A 542 15.68 3.71 3.65
N GLU A 543 16.16 4.96 3.74
CA GLU A 543 17.19 5.35 4.71
C GLU A 543 16.65 5.23 6.15
N GLU A 544 17.37 4.49 6.99
CA GLU A 544 17.24 4.37 8.45
C GLU A 544 15.81 4.57 9.01
N GLN A 545 14.95 3.56 8.84
CA GLN A 545 13.70 3.50 9.58
C GLN A 545 13.94 3.09 11.03
N VAL A 546 13.49 3.96 11.95
CA VAL A 546 13.41 3.68 13.38
C VAL A 546 12.16 2.86 13.63
N ASN A 547 12.24 1.86 14.51
CA ASN A 547 11.07 1.09 14.93
C ASN A 547 9.98 2.04 15.48
N ALA A 548 8.88 2.17 14.74
CA ALA A 548 7.77 3.06 15.06
C ALA A 548 6.88 2.56 16.23
N GLY A 549 7.10 1.32 16.70
CA GLY A 549 6.25 0.70 17.71
C GLY A 549 4.88 0.31 17.13
N LEU A 550 4.88 -0.38 15.98
CA LEU A 550 3.66 -0.85 15.34
C LEU A 550 3.02 -1.98 16.14
N ARG A 551 1.71 -1.90 16.38
CA ARG A 551 0.93 -2.97 17.01
C ARG A 551 0.05 -3.68 16.00
N TRP A 552 0.16 -5.00 15.96
CA TRP A 552 -0.66 -5.86 15.10
C TRP A 552 -1.83 -6.45 15.87
N GLU A 553 -3.02 -6.35 15.30
CA GLU A 553 -4.26 -6.86 15.90
C GLU A 553 -5.11 -7.58 14.86
N TYR A 554 -5.88 -8.58 15.30
CA TYR A 554 -6.91 -9.19 14.48
C TYR A 554 -8.29 -9.02 15.12
N TYR A 555 -9.33 -9.11 14.30
CA TYR A 555 -10.69 -9.07 14.81
C TYR A 555 -11.18 -10.45 15.27
N ALA A 556 -11.51 -10.56 16.56
CA ALA A 556 -11.91 -11.81 17.21
C ALA A 556 -13.43 -11.90 17.46
N GLY A 557 -14.25 -11.07 16.82
CA GLY A 557 -15.71 -11.02 16.99
C GLY A 557 -16.16 -10.24 18.23
N SER A 558 -15.47 -10.41 19.36
CA SER A 558 -15.68 -9.60 20.58
C SER A 558 -14.96 -8.24 20.55
N GLY A 559 -14.18 -7.97 19.50
CA GLY A 559 -13.29 -6.81 19.40
C GLY A 559 -11.92 -7.15 18.82
N TRP A 560 -11.05 -6.14 18.73
CA TRP A 560 -9.68 -6.29 18.29
C TRP A 560 -8.80 -6.89 19.38
N ARG A 561 -7.92 -7.83 19.02
CA ARG A 561 -6.99 -8.48 19.94
C ARG A 561 -5.58 -8.48 19.38
N PRO A 562 -4.54 -8.38 20.23
CA PRO A 562 -3.15 -8.48 19.78
C PRO A 562 -2.89 -9.81 19.07
N LEU A 563 -2.23 -9.72 17.91
CA LEU A 563 -1.82 -10.87 17.11
C LEU A 563 -0.51 -11.45 17.66
N ASN A 564 -0.48 -12.76 17.91
CA ASN A 564 0.75 -13.43 18.33
C ASN A 564 1.65 -13.68 17.12
N MET A 565 2.75 -12.94 16.99
CA MET A 565 3.64 -13.02 15.83
C MET A 565 5.10 -12.72 16.16
N VAL A 566 5.98 -13.20 15.27
CA VAL A 566 7.39 -12.80 15.21
C VAL A 566 7.57 -11.95 13.97
N ASP A 567 8.08 -10.73 14.15
CA ASP A 567 8.30 -9.76 13.08
C ASP A 567 9.79 -9.58 12.81
N GLU A 568 10.30 -10.21 11.75
CA GLU A 568 11.69 -10.02 11.31
C GLU A 568 11.88 -8.69 10.56
N THR A 569 10.80 -8.02 10.14
CA THR A 569 10.87 -6.73 9.44
C THR A 569 11.21 -5.56 10.38
N GLU A 570 11.16 -5.79 11.69
CA GLU A 570 11.36 -4.78 12.73
C GLU A 570 10.48 -3.54 12.50
N GLY A 571 9.18 -3.75 12.33
CA GLY A 571 8.22 -2.68 12.05
C GLY A 571 8.39 -2.08 10.66
N PHE A 572 8.57 -2.93 9.64
CA PHE A 572 8.81 -2.54 8.25
C PHE A 572 10.09 -1.72 8.01
N SER A 573 11.09 -1.80 8.89
CA SER A 573 12.37 -1.12 8.66
C SER A 573 13.32 -1.89 7.73
N ARG A 574 13.03 -3.16 7.48
CA ARG A 574 13.77 -4.03 6.55
C ARG A 574 12.88 -5.13 5.98
N SER A 575 13.32 -5.72 4.87
CA SER A 575 12.72 -6.93 4.33
C SER A 575 12.89 -8.11 5.29
N GLY A 576 11.87 -8.95 5.42
CA GLY A 576 11.88 -10.07 6.37
C GLY A 576 10.57 -10.83 6.41
N LEU A 577 10.55 -11.93 7.17
CA LEU A 577 9.34 -12.71 7.40
C LEU A 577 8.54 -12.15 8.60
N ILE A 578 7.23 -12.05 8.41
CA ILE A 578 6.25 -11.93 9.49
C ILE A 578 5.66 -13.31 9.71
N THR A 579 5.94 -13.91 10.87
CA THR A 579 5.46 -15.24 11.24
C THR A 579 4.31 -15.13 12.24
N ILE A 580 3.10 -15.44 11.79
CA ILE A 580 1.90 -15.49 12.61
C ILE A 580 1.84 -16.86 13.32
N MET A 581 1.83 -16.82 14.65
CA MET A 581 1.79 -17.98 15.56
C MET A 581 0.42 -18.14 16.23
N ASP A 582 -0.59 -17.41 15.76
CA ASP A 582 -1.92 -17.38 16.35
C ASP A 582 -2.80 -18.50 15.78
N ASN A 583 -3.36 -19.33 16.65
CA ASN A 583 -4.29 -20.41 16.25
C ASN A 583 -5.71 -20.18 16.79
N ARG A 584 -6.00 -18.96 17.27
CA ARG A 584 -7.33 -18.56 17.76
C ARG A 584 -8.25 -18.22 16.57
N PRO A 585 -9.58 -18.36 16.73
CA PRO A 585 -10.52 -18.11 15.64
C PRO A 585 -10.61 -16.62 15.31
N PHE A 586 -10.53 -16.32 14.02
CA PHE A 586 -10.88 -15.02 13.46
C PHE A 586 -12.39 -14.91 13.28
N ALA A 587 -12.92 -13.70 13.32
CA ALA A 587 -14.31 -13.43 12.95
C ALA A 587 -14.36 -12.42 11.80
N THR A 588 -15.42 -12.47 11.00
CA THR A 588 -15.67 -11.45 9.98
C THR A 588 -16.10 -10.14 10.63
N LYS A 589 -15.79 -9.04 9.96
CA LYS A 589 -16.30 -7.71 10.27
C LYS A 589 -16.53 -6.95 8.97
N LYS A 590 -17.65 -6.23 8.87
CA LYS A 590 -17.84 -5.24 7.82
C LYS A 590 -17.01 -4.00 8.14
N LEU A 591 -16.09 -3.65 7.24
CA LEU A 591 -15.30 -2.42 7.25
C LEU A 591 -15.10 -1.96 5.82
N PHE A 592 -15.18 -0.65 5.57
CA PHE A 592 -14.92 -0.07 4.24
C PHE A 592 -15.83 -0.64 3.14
N GLY A 593 -17.07 -1.02 3.51
CA GLY A 593 -18.04 -1.65 2.61
C GLY A 593 -17.87 -3.16 2.43
N GLU A 594 -16.79 -3.77 2.93
CA GLU A 594 -16.41 -5.16 2.68
C GLU A 594 -16.52 -6.01 3.95
N GLU A 595 -17.14 -7.19 3.86
CA GLU A 595 -17.17 -8.18 4.94
C GLU A 595 -16.00 -9.17 4.77
N LYS A 596 -14.96 -9.01 5.58
CA LYS A 596 -13.71 -9.79 5.50
C LYS A 596 -13.24 -10.21 6.89
N TYR A 597 -12.26 -11.11 6.94
CA TYR A 597 -11.41 -11.29 8.11
C TYR A 597 -10.32 -10.21 8.10
N TRP A 598 -10.16 -9.48 9.19
CA TRP A 598 -9.27 -8.33 9.23
C TRP A 598 -8.11 -8.52 10.20
N ILE A 599 -6.92 -8.21 9.70
CA ILE A 599 -5.74 -7.88 10.51
C ILE A 599 -5.48 -6.39 10.32
N ARG A 600 -5.19 -5.65 11.40
CA ARG A 600 -4.80 -4.25 11.33
C ARG A 600 -3.46 -4.01 12.00
N ILE A 601 -2.76 -3.01 11.49
CA ILE A 601 -1.44 -2.56 11.93
C ILE A 601 -1.60 -1.12 12.39
N VAL A 602 -1.30 -0.86 13.65
CA VAL A 602 -1.58 0.38 14.35
C VAL A 602 -0.29 1.13 14.62
N ASP A 603 -0.21 2.39 14.19
CA ASP A 603 0.84 3.31 14.64
C ASP A 603 0.49 3.84 16.04
N GLU A 604 0.95 3.15 17.08
CA GLU A 604 0.62 3.49 18.47
C GLU A 604 1.16 4.87 18.87
N ASN A 605 2.36 5.21 18.39
CA ASN A 605 3.10 6.38 18.82
C ASN A 605 2.84 7.61 17.94
N ASP A 606 1.97 7.49 16.93
CA ASP A 606 1.76 8.52 15.90
C ASP A 606 3.07 8.93 15.22
N TYR A 607 4.01 8.00 15.06
CA TYR A 607 5.31 8.26 14.46
C TYR A 607 5.15 8.76 13.02
N TYR A 608 4.25 8.15 12.25
CA TYR A 608 4.01 8.48 10.85
C TYR A 608 3.04 9.66 10.65
N ALA A 609 2.48 10.21 11.72
CA ALA A 609 1.65 11.41 11.64
C ALA A 609 2.46 12.72 11.50
N GLY A 610 3.79 12.67 11.63
CA GLY A 610 4.66 13.85 11.50
C GLY A 610 4.95 14.23 10.04
N GLU A 611 5.04 15.53 9.76
CA GLU A 611 5.24 16.08 8.39
C GLU A 611 6.50 15.58 7.65
N ASN A 612 7.50 15.05 8.38
CA ASN A 612 8.76 14.53 7.81
C ASN A 612 9.00 13.05 8.13
N ALA A 613 7.94 12.29 8.47
CA ALA A 613 8.09 10.88 8.78
C ALA A 613 8.42 10.08 7.49
N ALA A 614 9.44 9.23 7.56
CA ALA A 614 9.78 8.33 6.47
C ALA A 614 8.85 7.12 6.48
N CYS A 615 7.75 7.19 5.72
CA CYS A 615 6.76 6.12 5.61
C CYS A 615 7.33 4.86 4.93
N PRO A 616 6.97 3.64 5.39
CA PRO A 616 7.45 2.41 4.78
C PRO A 616 6.83 2.18 3.41
N SER A 617 7.69 1.84 2.43
CA SER A 617 7.31 1.47 1.07
C SER A 617 7.59 -0.02 0.86
N ILE A 618 6.55 -0.81 0.63
CA ILE A 618 6.66 -2.25 0.35
C ILE A 618 6.70 -2.44 -1.17
N GLU A 619 7.74 -3.12 -1.65
CA GLU A 619 7.91 -3.52 -3.04
C GLU A 619 7.05 -4.75 -3.36
N ASN A 620 7.08 -5.76 -2.48
CA ASN A 620 6.37 -7.02 -2.69
C ASN A 620 5.93 -7.66 -1.37
N LEU A 621 4.76 -8.31 -1.39
CA LEU A 621 4.21 -9.09 -0.27
C LEU A 621 3.87 -10.51 -0.73
N HIS A 622 4.44 -11.52 -0.06
CA HIS A 622 4.21 -12.92 -0.41
C HIS A 622 3.78 -13.76 0.79
N MET A 623 2.61 -14.39 0.69
CA MET A 623 2.12 -15.38 1.66
C MET A 623 2.69 -16.77 1.39
N ASN A 624 2.67 -17.63 2.42
CA ASN A 624 3.11 -19.03 2.36
C ASN A 624 4.58 -19.19 1.98
N VAL A 625 5.44 -18.35 2.57
CA VAL A 625 6.88 -18.31 2.28
C VAL A 625 7.70 -18.75 3.49
N THR A 626 8.72 -19.58 3.27
CA THR A 626 9.69 -19.96 4.31
C THR A 626 11.12 -19.88 3.80
N GLY A 627 12.10 -19.86 4.72
CA GLY A 627 13.51 -19.86 4.38
C GLY A 627 13.95 -21.21 3.81
N ILE A 628 14.92 -21.16 2.87
CA ILE A 628 15.61 -22.34 2.36
C ILE A 628 17.12 -22.14 2.38
N VAL A 629 17.86 -23.23 2.56
CA VAL A 629 19.32 -23.27 2.51
C VAL A 629 19.78 -24.41 1.62
N ASN A 630 20.82 -24.20 0.80
CA ASN A 630 21.35 -25.27 -0.03
C ASN A 630 21.96 -26.40 0.83
N VAL A 631 21.55 -27.63 0.51
CA VAL A 631 22.11 -28.88 1.03
C VAL A 631 22.06 -29.88 -0.11
N ASP A 632 23.21 -30.31 -0.62
CA ASP A 632 23.24 -31.27 -1.72
C ASP A 632 23.00 -32.71 -1.23
N GLN A 633 23.69 -33.10 -0.15
CA GLN A 633 23.62 -34.47 0.38
C GLN A 633 23.77 -34.48 1.91
N ARG A 634 23.07 -35.42 2.53
CA ARG A 634 23.25 -35.80 3.94
C ARG A 634 23.94 -37.15 4.00
N ILE A 635 25.09 -37.20 4.65
CA ILE A 635 25.96 -38.37 4.64
C ILE A 635 26.28 -38.77 6.07
N THR A 636 26.23 -40.08 6.32
CA THR A 636 26.68 -40.69 7.57
C THR A 636 27.78 -41.67 7.23
N GLU A 637 28.98 -41.44 7.75
CA GLU A 637 30.14 -42.33 7.63
C GLU A 637 30.47 -42.92 9.00
N SER A 638 30.95 -44.16 9.02
CA SER A 638 31.37 -44.82 10.25
C SER A 638 32.81 -45.29 10.13
N PHE A 639 33.60 -45.01 11.17
CA PHE A 639 35.01 -45.36 11.29
C PHE A 639 35.23 -46.23 12.52
N THR A 640 36.31 -47.00 12.48
CA THR A 640 36.73 -47.87 13.58
C THR A 640 38.09 -47.42 14.07
N MET A 641 38.22 -47.18 15.38
CA MET A 641 39.50 -47.02 16.04
C MET A 641 40.04 -48.41 16.42
N GLU A 642 40.79 -49.05 15.53
CA GLU A 642 41.29 -50.42 15.78
C GLU A 642 42.44 -50.47 16.80
N ILE A 643 43.27 -49.42 16.81
CA ILE A 643 44.43 -49.28 17.69
C ILE A 643 44.37 -47.93 18.40
N TYR A 644 44.85 -47.91 19.64
CA TYR A 644 44.96 -46.67 20.41
C TYR A 644 46.11 -45.84 19.83
N GLN A 645 45.78 -44.79 19.09
CA GLN A 645 46.74 -43.96 18.38
C GLN A 645 46.49 -42.47 18.65
N GLU A 646 47.58 -41.76 19.00
CA GLU A 646 47.59 -40.31 19.18
C GLU A 646 47.43 -39.58 17.83
N ASP A 647 46.77 -38.41 17.85
CA ASP A 647 46.58 -37.53 16.68
C ASP A 647 45.97 -38.25 15.46
N MET A 648 45.09 -39.22 15.73
CA MET A 648 44.50 -40.05 14.68
C MET A 648 43.57 -39.21 13.79
N THR A 649 43.78 -39.36 12.47
CA THR A 649 43.03 -38.63 11.44
C THR A 649 42.20 -39.59 10.58
N PHE A 650 40.92 -39.28 10.39
CA PHE A 650 40.04 -40.03 9.50
C PHE A 650 39.63 -39.17 8.30
N LYS A 651 39.83 -39.69 7.09
CA LYS A 651 39.48 -39.01 5.84
C LYS A 651 38.05 -39.38 5.42
N LEU A 652 37.26 -38.36 5.12
CA LEU A 652 35.87 -38.42 4.69
C LEU A 652 35.81 -38.56 3.15
N LEU A 653 34.70 -39.08 2.63
CA LEU A 653 34.50 -39.24 1.19
C LEU A 653 34.36 -37.91 0.44
N ASN A 654 33.84 -36.88 1.12
CA ASN A 654 33.59 -35.57 0.55
C ASN A 654 34.38 -34.46 1.25
N ASN A 655 34.66 -33.39 0.51
CA ASN A 655 35.47 -32.26 0.96
C ASN A 655 34.78 -30.90 0.75
N ARG A 656 33.45 -30.92 0.57
CA ARG A 656 32.58 -29.73 0.50
C ARG A 656 31.61 -29.72 1.67
N ILE A 657 32.17 -29.83 2.87
CA ILE A 657 31.39 -30.04 4.08
C ILE A 657 30.94 -28.69 4.62
N ILE A 658 29.63 -28.50 4.76
CA ILE A 658 29.02 -27.27 5.29
C ILE A 658 28.65 -27.42 6.78
N GLU A 659 28.34 -28.64 7.23
CA GLU A 659 28.01 -28.96 8.62
C GLU A 659 28.54 -30.35 8.95
N ILE A 660 29.10 -30.55 10.15
CA ILE A 660 29.66 -31.84 10.59
C ILE A 660 29.45 -32.05 12.09
N ALA A 661 29.01 -33.26 12.46
CA ALA A 661 28.88 -33.72 13.82
C ALA A 661 29.55 -35.09 13.96
N VAL A 662 30.36 -35.26 15.00
CA VAL A 662 31.03 -36.53 15.31
C VAL A 662 30.42 -37.11 16.58
N TYR A 663 30.09 -38.39 16.52
CA TYR A 663 29.61 -39.18 17.64
C TYR A 663 30.54 -40.36 17.85
N VAL A 664 30.88 -40.64 19.10
CA VAL A 664 31.70 -41.80 19.47
C VAL A 664 30.89 -42.71 20.38
N ASN A 665 30.89 -44.00 20.09
CA ASN A 665 30.27 -44.99 20.96
C ASN A 665 31.15 -45.20 22.20
N GLU A 666 30.70 -44.68 23.33
CA GLU A 666 31.40 -44.75 24.63
C GLU A 666 30.70 -45.71 25.61
N PHE A 667 29.85 -46.62 25.13
CA PHE A 667 29.05 -47.52 25.98
C PHE A 667 29.89 -48.27 27.02
N GLU A 668 31.03 -48.84 26.63
CA GLU A 668 31.90 -49.61 27.53
C GLU A 668 32.69 -48.72 28.52
N GLU A 669 32.72 -47.41 28.31
CA GLU A 669 33.55 -46.46 29.06
C GLU A 669 32.73 -45.49 29.95
N LEU A 670 31.41 -45.44 29.79
CA LEU A 670 30.53 -44.53 30.50
C LEU A 670 30.08 -45.10 31.86
N SER A 671 30.18 -44.27 32.91
CA SER A 671 29.50 -44.57 34.18
C SER A 671 28.00 -44.24 34.11
N GLU A 672 27.18 -44.84 34.99
CA GLU A 672 25.75 -44.54 35.08
C GLU A 672 25.48 -43.04 35.33
N GLU A 673 26.27 -42.40 36.20
CA GLU A 673 26.16 -40.97 36.50
C GLU A 673 26.45 -40.10 35.26
N GLN A 674 27.47 -40.43 34.48
CA GLN A 674 27.80 -39.72 33.24
C GLN A 674 26.74 -39.92 32.15
N LEU A 675 26.20 -41.13 32.03
CA LEU A 675 25.13 -41.40 31.08
C LEU A 675 23.87 -40.59 31.41
N VAL A 676 23.53 -40.45 32.69
CA VAL A 676 22.41 -39.61 33.15
C VAL A 676 22.65 -38.14 32.80
N SER A 677 23.85 -37.61 33.06
CA SER A 677 24.17 -36.21 32.73
C SER A 677 24.12 -35.94 31.23
N LEU A 678 24.69 -36.83 30.41
CA LEU A 678 24.68 -36.69 28.95
C LEU A 678 23.27 -36.79 28.36
N LYS A 679 22.41 -37.65 28.92
CA LYS A 679 20.99 -37.73 28.54
C LYS A 679 20.24 -36.45 28.89
N ALA A 680 20.49 -35.87 30.07
CA ALA A 680 19.88 -34.61 30.49
C ALA A 680 20.24 -33.46 29.53
N ASN A 681 21.48 -33.44 29.02
CA ASN A 681 21.96 -32.44 28.08
C ASN A 681 21.66 -32.75 26.60
N ARG A 682 21.02 -33.90 26.28
CA ARG A 682 20.78 -34.39 24.91
C ARG A 682 22.07 -34.58 24.08
N GLU A 683 23.16 -34.95 24.73
CA GLU A 683 24.49 -35.13 24.13
C GLU A 683 24.80 -36.60 23.79
N VAL A 684 23.88 -37.53 24.06
CA VAL A 684 24.07 -38.96 23.78
C VAL A 684 22.84 -39.58 23.12
N ARG A 685 23.05 -40.41 22.09
CA ARG A 685 22.03 -41.26 21.48
C ARG A 685 22.21 -42.69 21.96
N CYS A 686 21.19 -43.23 22.62
CA CYS A 686 21.22 -44.57 23.19
C CYS A 686 20.47 -45.55 22.29
N VAL A 687 21.09 -46.68 21.96
CA VAL A 687 20.46 -47.78 21.25
C VAL A 687 20.22 -48.92 22.23
N TYR A 688 18.99 -49.42 22.30
CA TYR A 688 18.60 -50.52 23.17
C TYR A 688 18.32 -51.78 22.34
N ASP A 689 18.57 -52.95 22.90
CA ASP A 689 18.22 -54.22 22.29
C ASP A 689 16.73 -54.58 22.46
N GLU A 690 16.31 -55.72 21.91
CA GLU A 690 14.93 -56.22 22.00
C GLU A 690 14.46 -56.51 23.45
N ALA A 691 15.41 -56.67 24.38
CA ALA A 691 15.14 -56.85 25.81
C ALA A 691 15.09 -55.51 26.58
N GLY A 692 15.31 -54.38 25.90
CA GLY A 692 15.34 -53.05 26.50
C GLY A 692 16.65 -52.72 27.24
N LEU A 693 17.70 -53.53 27.08
CA LEU A 693 19.02 -53.27 27.64
C LEU A 693 19.81 -52.33 26.72
N LEU A 694 20.55 -51.41 27.30
CA LEU A 694 21.39 -50.48 26.55
C LEU A 694 22.53 -51.26 25.87
N LYS A 695 22.65 -51.09 24.55
CA LYS A 695 23.65 -51.76 23.72
C LYS A 695 24.74 -50.79 23.24
N GLU A 696 24.36 -49.57 22.87
CA GLU A 696 25.28 -48.54 22.35
C GLU A 696 24.95 -47.17 22.92
N ALA A 697 25.98 -46.34 23.11
CA ALA A 697 25.84 -44.98 23.63
C ALA A 697 26.71 -44.03 22.79
N TRP A 698 26.10 -43.44 21.77
CA TRP A 698 26.73 -42.51 20.82
C TRP A 698 26.79 -41.11 21.41
N VAL A 699 27.92 -40.75 21.99
CA VAL A 699 28.15 -39.45 22.62
C VAL A 699 28.62 -38.44 21.57
N LYS A 700 28.00 -37.27 21.53
CA LYS A 700 28.39 -36.16 20.67
C LYS A 700 29.70 -35.55 21.18
N TRP A 701 30.69 -35.46 20.30
CA TRP A 701 31.93 -34.76 20.58
C TRP A 701 31.80 -33.30 20.12
N GLU A 702 32.57 -32.40 20.74
CA GLU A 702 32.57 -30.96 20.44
C GLU A 702 33.68 -30.61 19.44
N ARG A 703 33.33 -29.84 18.41
CA ARG A 703 34.30 -29.36 17.43
C ARG A 703 35.03 -28.15 17.98
N VAL A 704 36.35 -28.22 18.01
CA VAL A 704 37.23 -27.09 18.39
C VAL A 704 38.11 -26.67 17.20
N GLY A 705 38.59 -25.42 17.23
CA GLY A 705 39.54 -24.92 16.23
C GLY A 705 40.97 -25.40 16.46
N ASP A 706 41.33 -25.65 17.71
CA ASP A 706 42.62 -26.21 18.14
C ASP A 706 42.47 -26.90 19.50
N PHE A 707 43.45 -27.73 19.87
CA PHE A 707 43.43 -28.45 21.14
C PHE A 707 44.12 -27.69 22.30
N LEU A 708 44.57 -26.45 22.14
CA LEU A 708 45.42 -25.76 23.13
C LEU A 708 44.75 -25.59 24.49
N ASN A 709 43.43 -25.40 24.49
CA ASN A 709 42.61 -25.26 25.69
C ASN A 709 41.88 -26.56 26.09
N SER A 710 42.18 -27.68 25.44
CA SER A 710 41.51 -28.97 25.68
C SER A 710 42.24 -29.77 26.77
N SER A 711 41.47 -30.32 27.69
CA SER A 711 41.95 -31.26 28.71
C SER A 711 42.05 -32.69 28.18
N PRO A 712 42.77 -33.60 28.86
CA PRO A 712 42.83 -35.04 28.53
C PRO A 712 41.47 -35.75 28.45
N THR A 713 40.46 -35.24 29.16
CA THR A 713 39.13 -35.85 29.27
C THR A 713 38.10 -35.20 28.34
N ASP A 714 38.45 -34.07 27.72
CA ASP A 714 37.53 -33.31 26.89
C ASP A 714 37.27 -34.06 25.58
N ARG A 715 35.99 -34.21 25.23
CA ARG A 715 35.51 -34.88 24.02
C ARG A 715 35.61 -33.95 22.82
N HIS A 716 36.83 -33.54 22.49
CA HIS A 716 37.09 -32.57 21.45
C HIS A 716 37.62 -33.23 20.18
N TYR A 717 37.20 -32.72 19.03
CA TYR A 717 37.76 -33.08 17.73
C TYR A 717 37.98 -31.82 16.88
N ILE A 718 38.92 -31.90 15.95
CA ILE A 718 39.10 -30.92 14.89
C ILE A 718 38.52 -31.51 13.62
N ALA A 719 37.86 -30.69 12.82
CA ALA A 719 37.39 -31.07 11.49
C ALA A 719 37.83 -30.03 10.47
N ASN A 720 38.47 -30.50 9.40
CA ASN A 720 38.83 -29.68 8.26
C ASN A 720 37.81 -29.94 7.13
N PRO A 721 36.86 -29.02 6.90
CA PRO A 721 35.78 -29.24 5.94
C PRO A 721 36.23 -29.17 4.48
N THR A 722 37.39 -28.55 4.22
CA THR A 722 37.94 -28.29 2.88
C THR A 722 38.83 -29.44 2.39
N GLU A 723 39.56 -30.08 3.29
CA GLU A 723 40.36 -31.28 2.98
C GLU A 723 39.58 -32.57 3.24
N GLY A 724 38.47 -32.49 3.98
CA GLY A 724 37.58 -33.61 4.26
C GLY A 724 38.17 -34.60 5.25
N TYR A 725 38.60 -34.14 6.42
CA TYR A 725 39.06 -35.04 7.48
C TYR A 725 38.64 -34.57 8.88
N ILE A 726 38.63 -35.52 9.83
CA ILE A 726 38.54 -35.26 11.26
C ILE A 726 39.81 -35.72 11.97
N LEU A 727 40.20 -35.01 13.02
CA LEU A 727 41.38 -35.25 13.83
C LEU A 727 40.99 -35.31 15.30
N PHE A 728 41.46 -36.34 16.00
CA PHE A 728 41.32 -36.48 17.45
C PHE A 728 42.60 -36.06 18.18
N GLY A 729 42.47 -35.77 19.47
CA GLY A 729 43.60 -35.34 20.30
C GLY A 729 44.63 -36.45 20.55
N ASN A 730 45.63 -36.13 21.38
CA ASN A 730 46.70 -37.06 21.76
C ASN A 730 46.58 -37.58 23.20
N GLY A 731 45.43 -37.38 23.86
CA GLY A 731 45.20 -37.82 25.24
C GLY A 731 45.84 -36.92 26.30
N LYS A 732 46.65 -35.93 25.90
CA LYS A 732 47.06 -34.82 26.77
C LYS A 732 46.24 -33.56 26.49
N TYR A 733 46.05 -33.26 25.21
CA TYR A 733 45.24 -32.16 24.71
C TYR A 733 44.10 -32.74 23.88
N GLY A 734 42.93 -32.92 24.50
CA GLY A 734 41.80 -33.65 23.94
C GLY A 734 41.89 -35.16 24.13
N ARG A 735 40.74 -35.79 24.39
CA ARG A 735 40.61 -37.23 24.60
C ARG A 735 40.82 -38.02 23.30
N ILE A 736 41.36 -39.24 23.41
CA ILE A 736 41.43 -40.22 22.32
C ILE A 736 40.19 -41.14 22.40
N PRO A 737 39.48 -41.39 21.28
CA PRO A 737 38.41 -42.38 21.24
C PRO A 737 38.87 -43.77 21.69
N GLY A 738 38.00 -44.50 22.39
CA GLY A 738 38.24 -45.90 22.74
C GLY A 738 38.51 -46.78 21.52
N THR A 739 39.23 -47.88 21.72
CA THR A 739 39.45 -48.86 20.64
C THR A 739 38.26 -49.81 20.52
N SER A 740 37.88 -50.20 19.30
CA SER A 740 36.77 -51.10 19.06
C SER A 740 37.05 -52.07 17.90
N LYS A 741 36.38 -53.22 17.89
CA LYS A 741 36.35 -54.16 16.76
C LYS A 741 35.24 -53.87 15.75
N GLU A 742 34.25 -53.08 16.17
CA GLU A 742 33.14 -52.61 15.35
C GLU A 742 33.23 -51.09 15.19
N PRO A 743 32.61 -50.49 14.16
CA PRO A 743 32.62 -49.04 13.98
C PRO A 743 32.11 -48.31 15.23
N ASN A 744 32.98 -47.52 15.84
CA ASN A 744 32.71 -46.81 17.08
C ASN A 744 32.77 -45.29 16.94
N ILE A 745 33.06 -44.80 15.74
CA ILE A 745 33.05 -43.38 15.41
C ILE A 745 32.05 -43.21 14.27
N MET A 746 31.08 -42.33 14.46
CA MET A 746 30.07 -41.99 13.46
C MET A 746 30.17 -40.51 13.15
N VAL A 747 30.31 -40.19 11.87
CA VAL A 747 30.43 -38.82 11.37
C VAL A 747 29.20 -38.54 10.51
N GLU A 748 28.36 -37.61 10.98
CA GLU A 748 27.23 -37.11 10.22
C GLU A 748 27.59 -35.75 9.66
N TYR A 749 27.49 -35.58 8.36
CA TYR A 749 27.82 -34.30 7.73
C TYR A 749 26.95 -34.00 6.52
N LYS A 750 26.81 -32.70 6.25
CA LYS A 750 26.11 -32.17 5.07
C LYS A 750 27.12 -31.64 4.07
N THR A 751 26.87 -31.91 2.79
CA THR A 751 27.62 -31.31 1.70
C THR A 751 26.80 -30.24 1.01
N GLY A 752 27.47 -29.24 0.45
CA GLY A 752 26.79 -28.13 -0.19
C GLY A 752 27.69 -26.97 -0.55
N GLY A 753 27.03 -25.90 -0.95
CA GLY A 753 27.59 -24.59 -1.17
C GLY A 753 28.27 -24.39 -2.51
N GLY A 754 28.84 -23.20 -2.62
CA GLY A 754 29.45 -22.72 -3.85
C GLY A 754 28.57 -21.73 -4.61
N ARG A 755 29.19 -21.00 -5.54
CA ARG A 755 28.53 -19.96 -6.32
C ARG A 755 27.41 -20.49 -7.21
N ARG A 756 27.49 -21.75 -7.64
CA ARG A 756 26.46 -22.47 -8.42
C ARG A 756 25.09 -22.54 -7.75
N THR A 757 25.06 -22.36 -6.43
CA THR A 757 23.81 -22.44 -5.64
C THR A 757 23.08 -21.10 -5.61
N ASN A 758 23.67 -20.03 -6.15
CA ASN A 758 23.00 -18.74 -6.29
C ASN A 758 22.13 -18.76 -7.54
N LEU A 759 20.82 -18.92 -7.36
CA LEU A 759 19.86 -19.10 -8.43
C LEU A 759 18.94 -17.87 -8.55
N PRO A 760 18.50 -17.50 -9.76
CA PRO A 760 17.58 -16.38 -9.95
C PRO A 760 16.20 -16.66 -9.34
N ALA A 761 15.38 -15.61 -9.20
CA ALA A 761 13.98 -15.76 -8.79
C ALA A 761 13.23 -16.74 -9.72
N GLY A 762 12.39 -17.59 -9.14
CA GLY A 762 11.61 -18.60 -9.86
C GLY A 762 12.37 -19.84 -10.35
N ALA A 763 13.66 -19.99 -10.08
CA ALA A 763 14.45 -21.16 -10.50
C ALA A 763 14.14 -22.45 -9.74
N VAL A 764 13.79 -22.37 -8.45
CA VAL A 764 13.41 -23.52 -7.61
C VAL A 764 11.97 -23.88 -7.90
N GLN A 765 11.72 -25.01 -8.56
CA GLN A 765 10.38 -25.35 -9.06
C GLN A 765 9.90 -26.76 -8.69
N LYS A 766 10.76 -27.59 -8.10
CA LYS A 766 10.48 -29.01 -7.85
C LYS A 766 10.45 -29.33 -6.36
N LEU A 767 9.56 -30.25 -6.00
CA LEU A 767 9.51 -30.92 -4.70
C LEU A 767 10.10 -32.32 -4.87
N ASP A 768 11.03 -32.71 -4.00
CA ASP A 768 11.58 -34.07 -4.02
C ASP A 768 10.49 -35.11 -3.67
N ARG A 769 9.64 -34.78 -2.69
CA ARG A 769 8.48 -35.58 -2.29
C ARG A 769 7.22 -34.77 -2.44
N ALA A 770 6.22 -35.35 -3.09
CA ALA A 770 4.90 -34.75 -3.18
C ALA A 770 4.30 -34.58 -1.77
N ILE A 771 3.93 -33.36 -1.43
CA ILE A 771 3.16 -33.03 -0.23
C ILE A 771 1.72 -32.83 -0.69
N GLY A 772 0.76 -33.44 0.01
CA GLY A 772 -0.65 -33.38 -0.37
C GLY A 772 -1.14 -31.94 -0.56
N PHE A 773 -1.95 -31.71 -1.59
CA PHE A 773 -2.55 -30.41 -1.95
C PHE A 773 -1.60 -29.27 -2.32
N ILE A 774 -0.28 -29.45 -2.27
CA ILE A 774 0.69 -28.50 -2.82
C ILE A 774 0.91 -28.83 -4.30
N ASN A 775 0.68 -27.86 -5.20
CA ASN A 775 0.86 -28.04 -6.64
C ASN A 775 2.08 -27.33 -7.22
N GLN A 776 2.57 -26.29 -6.55
CA GLN A 776 3.64 -25.44 -7.05
C GLN A 776 4.54 -24.99 -5.92
N VAL A 777 5.82 -24.92 -6.24
CA VAL A 777 6.85 -24.30 -5.41
C VAL A 777 7.63 -23.33 -6.28
N SER A 778 7.95 -22.15 -5.74
CA SER A 778 8.77 -21.15 -6.43
C SER A 778 9.52 -20.28 -5.44
N ASN A 779 10.76 -19.92 -5.72
CA ASN A 779 11.47 -18.91 -4.92
C ASN A 779 11.06 -17.49 -5.37
N PRO A 780 10.43 -16.67 -4.51
CA PRO A 780 10.00 -15.32 -4.92
C PRO A 780 11.15 -14.36 -5.16
N THR A 781 12.28 -14.57 -4.47
CA THR A 781 13.52 -13.81 -4.64
C THR A 781 14.64 -14.72 -5.11
N GLU A 782 15.70 -14.15 -5.66
CA GLU A 782 16.93 -14.91 -5.91
C GLU A 782 17.52 -15.49 -4.61
N LEU A 783 18.30 -16.56 -4.78
CA LEU A 783 19.06 -17.20 -3.71
C LEU A 783 20.48 -16.66 -3.75
N SER A 784 21.01 -16.24 -2.61
CA SER A 784 22.33 -15.61 -2.52
C SER A 784 23.12 -16.11 -1.32
N GLY A 785 24.40 -15.71 -1.22
CA GLY A 785 25.30 -16.13 -0.12
C GLY A 785 26.07 -17.43 -0.37
N GLY A 786 25.87 -18.07 -1.52
CA GLY A 786 26.67 -19.21 -1.97
C GLY A 786 28.04 -18.76 -2.44
N TYR A 787 29.10 -19.18 -1.74
CA TYR A 787 30.49 -18.88 -2.11
C TYR A 787 31.29 -20.16 -2.21
N ASP A 788 32.21 -20.21 -3.17
CA ASP A 788 33.16 -21.31 -3.29
C ASP A 788 34.17 -21.28 -2.12
N VAL A 789 34.94 -22.37 -2.01
CA VAL A 789 36.09 -22.44 -1.11
C VAL A 789 37.01 -21.24 -1.34
N GLU A 790 37.53 -20.67 -0.26
CA GLU A 790 38.42 -19.51 -0.33
C GLU A 790 39.63 -19.76 -1.23
N ALA A 791 39.92 -18.82 -2.13
CA ALA A 791 41.14 -18.89 -2.92
C ALA A 791 42.37 -18.71 -2.01
N LEU A 792 43.45 -19.44 -2.30
CA LEU A 792 44.70 -19.36 -1.51
C LEU A 792 45.22 -17.92 -1.34
N SER A 793 45.10 -17.09 -2.38
CA SER A 793 45.52 -15.68 -2.31
C SER A 793 44.69 -14.85 -1.33
N GLU A 794 43.40 -15.13 -1.20
CA GLU A 794 42.49 -14.46 -0.26
C GLU A 794 42.79 -14.90 1.17
N ALA A 795 42.98 -16.21 1.40
CA ALA A 795 43.34 -16.74 2.71
C ALA A 795 44.66 -16.16 3.24
N ILE A 796 45.66 -16.02 2.36
CA ILE A 796 46.92 -15.34 2.68
C ILE A 796 46.66 -13.87 3.05
N GLY A 797 45.80 -13.18 2.31
CA GLY A 797 45.41 -11.78 2.58
C GLY A 797 44.73 -11.63 3.94
N ARG A 798 43.73 -12.46 4.20
CA ARG A 798 42.98 -12.55 5.47
C ARG A 798 43.89 -12.80 6.65
N SER A 799 44.77 -13.79 6.54
CA SER A 799 45.68 -14.19 7.64
C SER A 799 46.77 -13.15 7.88
N SER A 800 47.28 -12.51 6.81
CA SER A 800 48.18 -11.35 6.94
C SER A 800 47.49 -10.18 7.65
N ALA A 801 46.21 -9.94 7.37
CA ALA A 801 45.44 -8.91 8.05
C ALA A 801 45.20 -9.26 9.52
N LEU A 802 44.87 -10.52 9.84
CA LEU A 802 44.66 -10.98 11.21
C LEU A 802 45.91 -10.79 12.10
N LEU A 803 47.10 -11.12 11.58
CA LEU A 803 48.36 -10.88 12.28
C LEU A 803 48.61 -9.39 12.58
N ARG A 804 48.19 -8.52 11.66
CA ARG A 804 48.34 -7.06 11.81
C ARG A 804 47.32 -6.47 12.78
N THR A 805 46.05 -6.85 12.67
CA THR A 805 44.96 -6.30 13.48
C THR A 805 44.90 -6.91 14.87
N GLN A 806 45.45 -8.11 15.06
CA GLN A 806 45.31 -8.92 16.27
C GLN A 806 43.84 -9.06 16.72
N GLY A 807 42.91 -9.06 15.74
CA GLY A 807 41.49 -9.15 15.99
C GLY A 807 40.83 -7.88 16.57
N LYS A 808 41.51 -6.73 16.58
CA LYS A 808 40.99 -5.44 17.09
C LYS A 808 40.93 -4.37 16.00
N ALA A 809 39.86 -3.58 16.01
CA ALA A 809 39.64 -2.49 15.07
C ALA A 809 40.13 -1.17 15.67
N VAL A 810 41.33 -0.71 15.29
CA VAL A 810 41.94 0.52 15.82
C VAL A 810 42.04 1.60 14.76
N THR A 811 42.53 1.26 13.57
CA THR A 811 42.65 2.18 12.43
C THR A 811 41.55 1.95 11.40
N ALA A 812 41.29 2.94 10.55
CA ALA A 812 40.32 2.81 9.46
C ALA A 812 40.56 1.56 8.59
N ARG A 813 41.83 1.22 8.34
CA ARG A 813 42.21 0.02 7.60
C ARG A 813 41.88 -1.27 8.36
N ASP A 814 41.98 -1.27 9.69
CA ASP A 814 41.64 -2.44 10.50
C ASP A 814 40.14 -2.72 10.45
N PHE A 815 39.31 -1.67 10.50
CA PHE A 815 37.86 -1.81 10.27
C PHE A 815 37.57 -2.38 8.87
N GLU A 816 38.17 -1.83 7.81
CA GLU A 816 37.98 -2.31 6.43
C GLU A 816 38.30 -3.80 6.26
N GLU A 817 39.32 -4.30 6.97
CA GLU A 817 39.78 -5.68 6.85
C GLU A 817 38.99 -6.63 7.76
N LEU A 818 38.60 -6.18 8.95
CA LEU A 818 37.78 -6.97 9.88
C LEU A 818 36.36 -7.17 9.34
N VAL A 819 35.78 -6.17 8.66
CA VAL A 819 34.46 -6.30 8.01
C VAL A 819 34.47 -7.41 6.96
N LYS A 820 35.53 -7.51 6.15
CA LYS A 820 35.70 -8.60 5.17
C LYS A 820 35.84 -9.99 5.80
N GLN A 821 36.22 -10.05 7.08
CA GLN A 821 36.31 -11.30 7.83
C GLN A 821 35.00 -11.65 8.55
N ALA A 822 34.12 -10.66 8.76
CA ALA A 822 32.84 -10.89 9.41
C ALA A 822 31.94 -11.78 8.54
N THR A 823 31.94 -11.54 7.23
CA THR A 823 31.07 -12.27 6.28
C THR A 823 31.67 -12.33 4.89
N ARG A 824 31.37 -13.42 4.17
CA ARG A 824 31.88 -13.69 2.81
C ARG A 824 31.21 -12.82 1.75
N ASN A 825 30.09 -12.17 2.10
CA ASN A 825 29.31 -11.31 1.22
C ASN A 825 29.90 -9.91 1.02
N VAL A 826 30.98 -9.54 1.71
CA VAL A 826 31.61 -8.24 1.48
C VAL A 826 32.52 -8.30 0.24
N GLU A 827 32.20 -7.50 -0.77
CA GLU A 827 33.09 -7.27 -1.92
C GLU A 827 34.12 -6.18 -1.58
N MET A 828 33.63 -5.04 -1.09
CA MET A 828 34.44 -3.87 -0.76
C MET A 828 33.96 -3.23 0.53
N ALA A 829 34.89 -2.74 1.35
CA ALA A 829 34.58 -1.94 2.53
C ALA A 829 35.49 -0.72 2.57
N LYS A 830 34.95 0.42 2.99
CA LYS A 830 35.70 1.66 3.20
C LYS A 830 35.28 2.31 4.51
N CYS A 831 36.27 2.62 5.34
CA CYS A 831 36.04 3.25 6.64
C CYS A 831 36.28 4.77 6.55
N PHE A 832 35.30 5.54 7.03
CA PHE A 832 35.35 7.00 7.13
C PHE A 832 35.25 7.41 8.60
N ALA A 833 36.38 7.86 9.16
CA ALA A 833 36.45 8.33 10.54
C ALA A 833 36.01 9.80 10.65
N GLY A 834 35.23 10.12 11.67
CA GLY A 834 34.73 11.47 11.95
C GLY A 834 33.49 11.86 11.14
N TYR A 835 32.80 10.90 10.55
CA TYR A 835 31.58 11.08 9.76
C TYR A 835 30.47 10.20 10.31
N ASP A 836 29.21 10.62 10.16
CA ASP A 836 28.03 9.79 10.44
C ASP A 836 27.54 9.05 9.18
N GLY A 837 26.44 8.30 9.30
CA GLY A 837 25.84 7.55 8.19
C GLY A 837 25.37 8.42 7.02
N ASN A 838 25.08 9.71 7.27
CA ASN A 838 24.59 10.66 6.27
C ASN A 838 25.71 11.45 5.59
N GLY A 839 26.96 11.26 6.05
CA GLY A 839 28.14 11.93 5.48
C GLY A 839 28.46 13.27 6.13
N HIS A 840 27.77 13.63 7.21
CA HIS A 840 28.08 14.83 7.98
C HIS A 840 29.24 14.57 8.95
N LYS A 841 30.03 15.62 9.23
CA LYS A 841 31.12 15.50 10.19
C LYS A 841 30.56 15.33 11.62
N LYS A 842 30.87 14.21 12.26
CA LYS A 842 30.48 13.90 13.64
C LYS A 842 31.68 13.39 14.43
N PRO A 843 32.20 14.16 15.41
CA PRO A 843 33.37 13.76 16.19
C PRO A 843 33.19 12.41 16.91
N GLY A 844 34.16 11.52 16.71
CA GLY A 844 34.16 10.18 17.29
C GLY A 844 33.23 9.18 16.60
N ALA A 845 32.55 9.57 15.53
CA ALA A 845 31.79 8.65 14.69
C ALA A 845 32.70 7.90 13.72
N VAL A 846 32.34 6.66 13.40
CA VAL A 846 33.01 5.82 12.41
C VAL A 846 31.94 5.26 11.49
N THR A 847 32.02 5.60 10.21
CA THR A 847 31.12 5.08 9.17
C THR A 847 31.86 4.07 8.31
N LEU A 848 31.33 2.85 8.27
CA LEU A 848 31.75 1.78 7.39
C LEU A 848 30.78 1.70 6.21
N VAL A 849 31.28 2.06 5.04
CA VAL A 849 30.54 1.87 3.80
C VAL A 849 30.91 0.50 3.24
N VAL A 850 29.93 -0.37 3.06
CA VAL A 850 30.11 -1.78 2.70
C VAL A 850 29.36 -2.07 1.41
N LEU A 851 30.10 -2.48 0.39
CA LEU A 851 29.56 -2.99 -0.87
C LEU A 851 29.50 -4.53 -0.79
N ARG A 852 28.33 -5.07 -1.05
CA ARG A 852 28.11 -6.52 -1.11
C ARG A 852 28.52 -7.12 -2.45
N LYS A 853 28.74 -8.43 -2.51
CA LYS A 853 29.03 -9.15 -3.76
C LYS A 853 27.83 -9.22 -4.70
N ASP A 854 26.62 -9.17 -4.14
CA ASP A 854 25.33 -9.24 -4.83
C ASP A 854 24.68 -7.86 -5.05
N TYR A 855 25.46 -6.77 -5.02
CA TYR A 855 24.96 -5.38 -5.09
C TYR A 855 24.13 -5.05 -6.34
N ARG A 856 24.22 -5.85 -7.41
CA ARG A 856 23.47 -5.63 -8.67
C ARG A 856 22.07 -6.22 -8.64
N THR A 857 21.86 -7.31 -7.91
CA THR A 857 20.67 -8.16 -8.05
C THR A 857 19.84 -8.24 -6.77
N ASN A 858 20.41 -7.90 -5.60
CA ASN A 858 19.78 -8.11 -4.30
C ASN A 858 19.81 -6.88 -3.38
N ARG A 859 19.18 -5.76 -3.75
CA ARG A 859 19.28 -4.53 -2.94
C ARG A 859 18.67 -4.66 -1.54
N THR A 860 17.68 -5.54 -1.37
CA THR A 860 16.79 -5.60 -0.20
C THR A 860 17.31 -6.32 1.05
N ARG A 861 18.59 -6.75 1.08
CA ARG A 861 19.14 -7.62 2.17
C ARG A 861 20.29 -7.05 3.00
N PHE A 862 20.64 -5.77 2.87
CA PHE A 862 21.78 -5.22 3.59
C PHE A 862 21.65 -5.26 5.12
N ALA A 863 20.43 -5.14 5.67
CA ALA A 863 20.21 -5.15 7.12
C ALA A 863 20.76 -6.41 7.80
N SER A 864 20.56 -7.60 7.20
CA SER A 864 21.08 -8.87 7.74
C SER A 864 22.62 -8.91 7.77
N VAL A 865 23.25 -8.44 6.69
CA VAL A 865 24.71 -8.34 6.56
C VAL A 865 25.26 -7.30 7.54
N ARG A 866 24.56 -6.18 7.70
CA ARG A 866 24.88 -5.12 8.66
C ARG A 866 24.91 -5.66 10.09
N GLU A 867 23.92 -6.46 10.48
CA GLU A 867 23.86 -7.08 11.82
C GLU A 867 24.95 -8.12 12.03
N GLU A 868 25.22 -8.98 11.05
CA GLU A 868 26.32 -9.94 11.10
C GLU A 868 27.66 -9.22 11.33
N ILE A 869 27.91 -8.15 10.56
CA ILE A 869 29.09 -7.30 10.72
C ILE A 869 29.09 -6.62 12.09
N TYR A 870 27.97 -6.06 12.53
CA TYR A 870 27.86 -5.35 13.79
C TYR A 870 28.19 -6.27 14.97
N LYS A 871 27.55 -7.44 15.04
CA LYS A 871 27.78 -8.46 16.08
C LYS A 871 29.22 -8.96 16.08
N TYR A 872 29.82 -9.15 14.91
CA TYR A 872 31.24 -9.51 14.80
C TYR A 872 32.16 -8.41 15.32
N LEU A 873 31.84 -7.14 15.03
CA LEU A 873 32.64 -5.98 15.45
C LEU A 873 32.44 -5.63 16.93
N GLU A 874 31.31 -5.98 17.54
CA GLU A 874 30.95 -5.61 18.92
C GLU A 874 32.07 -5.91 19.92
N GLN A 875 32.69 -7.09 19.81
CA GLN A 875 33.77 -7.53 20.70
C GLN A 875 35.18 -7.07 20.26
N LYS A 876 35.28 -6.42 19.10
CA LYS A 876 36.53 -6.06 18.41
C LYS A 876 36.79 -4.56 18.36
N VAL A 877 35.76 -3.74 18.59
CA VAL A 877 35.83 -2.28 18.67
C VAL A 877 35.92 -1.78 20.12
N HIS A 878 36.19 -0.49 20.29
CA HIS A 878 36.14 0.15 21.61
C HIS A 878 34.69 0.36 22.06
N GLY A 879 34.33 -0.04 23.28
CA GLY A 879 32.93 -0.04 23.77
C GLY A 879 32.19 1.30 23.65
N ASN A 880 32.89 2.44 23.76
CA ASN A 880 32.32 3.77 23.55
C ASN A 880 31.69 3.99 22.16
N LEU A 881 32.16 3.31 21.10
CA LEU A 881 31.55 3.43 19.77
C LEU A 881 30.13 2.87 19.76
N ILE A 882 29.92 1.78 20.49
CA ILE A 882 28.65 1.06 20.61
C ILE A 882 27.74 1.80 21.58
N ALA A 883 28.23 2.05 22.80
CA ALA A 883 27.46 2.68 23.86
C ALA A 883 26.95 4.09 23.51
N LEU A 884 27.61 4.80 22.59
CA LEU A 884 27.23 6.13 22.13
C LEU A 884 26.56 6.16 20.75
N ASN A 885 26.22 5.00 20.16
CA ASN A 885 25.66 4.87 18.80
C ASN A 885 26.46 5.68 17.76
N LYS A 886 27.78 5.44 17.72
CA LYS A 886 28.74 6.14 16.86
C LYS A 886 29.37 5.24 15.79
N LEU A 887 28.97 3.98 15.72
CA LEU A 887 29.35 3.06 14.65
C LEU A 887 28.21 2.97 13.63
N PHE A 888 28.45 3.45 12.41
CA PHE A 888 27.50 3.38 11.31
C PHE A 888 28.01 2.36 10.29
N ILE A 889 27.13 1.47 9.83
CA ILE A 889 27.43 0.50 8.77
C ILE A 889 26.35 0.69 7.71
N ILE A 890 26.74 1.18 6.53
CA ILE A 890 25.84 1.65 5.48
C ILE A 890 26.26 1.11 4.11
N GLU A 891 25.36 1.15 3.14
CA GLU A 891 25.68 0.88 1.73
C GLU A 891 26.20 2.12 1.01
N PRO A 892 26.98 1.94 -0.07
CA PRO A 892 27.35 3.04 -0.92
C PRO A 892 26.15 3.55 -1.71
N LYS A 893 26.07 4.88 -1.91
CA LYS A 893 25.07 5.48 -2.81
C LYS A 893 25.53 5.33 -4.26
N PHE A 894 24.73 4.68 -5.08
CA PHE A 894 25.04 4.55 -6.50
C PHE A 894 24.67 5.82 -7.27
N VAL A 895 25.56 6.22 -8.17
CA VAL A 895 25.40 7.38 -9.04
C VAL A 895 25.42 6.87 -10.47
N GLU A 896 24.28 6.88 -11.14
CA GLU A 896 24.19 6.53 -12.55
C GLU A 896 24.80 7.67 -13.38
N LEU A 897 25.80 7.33 -14.17
CA LEU A 897 26.52 8.27 -15.02
C LEU A 897 26.12 8.05 -16.47
N ARG A 898 25.53 9.09 -17.08
CA ARG A 898 25.18 9.11 -18.50
C ARG A 898 26.21 9.92 -19.24
N VAL A 899 26.79 9.31 -20.27
CA VAL A 899 27.82 9.95 -21.11
C VAL A 899 27.20 10.31 -22.44
N ARG A 900 27.28 11.58 -22.81
CA ARG A 900 27.07 12.02 -24.18
C ARG A 900 28.41 12.24 -24.85
N ALA A 901 28.75 11.40 -25.82
CA ALA A 901 30.02 11.44 -26.53
C ALA A 901 29.82 11.80 -28.01
N GLU A 902 30.47 12.88 -28.47
CA GLU A 902 30.53 13.27 -29.88
C GLU A 902 31.82 12.75 -30.50
N ILE A 903 31.70 11.77 -31.39
CA ILE A 903 32.82 11.00 -31.95
C ILE A 903 32.89 11.19 -33.46
N ARG A 904 34.11 11.30 -34.00
CA ARG A 904 34.35 11.28 -35.44
C ARG A 904 34.95 9.95 -35.86
N VAL A 905 34.41 9.37 -36.93
CA VAL A 905 34.85 8.10 -37.50
C VAL A 905 35.31 8.33 -38.94
N SER A 906 36.42 7.70 -39.32
CA SER A 906 37.03 7.85 -40.65
C SER A 906 36.39 6.98 -41.75
N ASP A 907 35.66 5.92 -41.38
CA ASP A 907 34.99 4.99 -42.29
C ASP A 907 33.51 4.81 -41.93
N MET A 908 32.62 5.12 -42.87
CA MET A 908 31.17 4.98 -42.71
C MET A 908 30.74 3.55 -42.36
N ASN A 909 31.48 2.53 -42.82
CA ASN A 909 31.16 1.13 -42.56
C ASN A 909 31.45 0.71 -41.11
N LYS A 910 32.23 1.51 -40.36
CA LYS A 910 32.59 1.23 -38.96
C LYS A 910 31.64 1.85 -37.93
N VAL A 911 30.66 2.68 -38.34
CA VAL A 911 29.79 3.44 -37.42
C VAL A 911 29.09 2.57 -36.38
N PHE A 912 28.43 1.47 -36.80
CA PHE A 912 27.73 0.58 -35.87
C PHE A 912 28.69 -0.18 -34.94
N ALA A 913 29.83 -0.64 -35.49
CA ALA A 913 30.85 -1.35 -34.72
C ALA A 913 31.49 -0.44 -33.66
N VAL A 914 31.81 0.81 -34.03
CA VAL A 914 32.33 1.83 -33.10
C VAL A 914 31.29 2.16 -32.04
N LYS A 915 30.02 2.40 -32.41
CA LYS A 915 28.96 2.70 -31.45
C LYS A 915 28.83 1.58 -30.40
N LYS A 916 28.77 0.32 -30.85
CA LYS A 916 28.71 -0.85 -29.97
C LYS A 916 29.96 -0.98 -29.08
N SER A 917 31.15 -0.80 -29.66
CA SER A 917 32.41 -0.89 -28.91
C SER A 917 32.57 0.21 -27.87
N VAL A 918 32.09 1.42 -28.16
CA VAL A 918 32.08 2.55 -27.21
C VAL A 918 31.13 2.26 -26.06
N GLN A 919 29.91 1.79 -26.35
CA GLN A 919 28.95 1.39 -25.33
C GLN A 919 29.55 0.32 -24.39
N GLU A 920 30.02 -0.80 -24.95
CA GLU A 920 30.62 -1.89 -24.18
C GLU A 920 31.84 -1.45 -23.36
N ARG A 921 32.64 -0.51 -23.90
CA ARG A 921 33.81 0.04 -23.20
C ARG A 921 33.40 0.93 -22.03
N LEU A 922 32.39 1.78 -22.20
CA LEU A 922 31.89 2.64 -21.13
C LEU A 922 31.25 1.81 -20.01
N ASP A 923 30.40 0.83 -20.38
CA ASP A 923 29.78 -0.09 -19.42
C ASP A 923 30.83 -0.85 -18.61
N ARG A 924 31.86 -1.38 -19.28
CA ARG A 924 32.99 -2.04 -18.62
C ARG A 924 33.80 -1.07 -17.77
N PHE A 925 34.06 0.14 -18.25
CA PHE A 925 34.89 1.12 -17.53
C PHE A 925 34.23 1.61 -16.25
N MET A 926 32.90 1.76 -16.25
CA MET A 926 32.11 2.19 -15.10
C MET A 926 31.67 1.03 -14.20
N ASP A 927 32.01 -0.21 -14.53
CA ASP A 927 31.78 -1.36 -13.64
C ASP A 927 32.48 -1.15 -12.30
N VAL A 928 31.74 -1.30 -11.20
CA VAL A 928 32.23 -1.01 -9.85
C VAL A 928 33.40 -1.93 -9.46
N VAL A 929 33.37 -3.19 -9.86
CA VAL A 929 34.31 -4.22 -9.39
C VAL A 929 35.43 -4.46 -10.41
N ASN A 930 35.07 -4.50 -11.69
CA ASN A 930 35.95 -4.87 -12.80
C ASN A 930 36.27 -3.68 -13.74
N GLY A 931 35.79 -2.48 -13.42
CA GLY A 931 36.04 -1.29 -14.22
C GLY A 931 37.38 -0.64 -13.93
N ASN A 932 37.50 0.65 -14.29
CA ASN A 932 38.75 1.41 -14.28
C ASN A 932 39.80 0.88 -15.31
N PHE A 933 40.90 1.60 -15.49
CA PHE A 933 41.91 1.29 -16.54
C PHE A 933 42.67 -0.01 -16.31
N ASP A 934 42.86 -0.39 -15.04
CA ASP A 934 43.60 -1.58 -14.63
C ASP A 934 42.70 -2.79 -14.34
N GLY A 935 41.39 -2.64 -14.52
CA GLY A 935 40.39 -3.65 -14.18
C GLY A 935 40.22 -3.89 -12.68
N SER A 936 40.73 -2.98 -11.83
CA SER A 936 40.63 -3.10 -10.37
C SER A 936 39.33 -2.53 -9.77
N GLY A 937 38.46 -1.97 -10.62
CA GLY A 937 37.21 -1.36 -10.20
C GLY A 937 37.36 0.06 -9.63
N TRP A 938 36.23 0.60 -9.17
CA TRP A 938 36.12 1.91 -8.55
C TRP A 938 36.09 1.80 -7.04
N LYS A 939 36.89 2.63 -6.36
CA LYS A 939 36.88 2.69 -4.89
C LYS A 939 35.72 3.53 -4.40
N ILE A 940 35.09 3.11 -3.29
CA ILE A 940 34.04 3.88 -2.61
C ILE A 940 34.51 5.33 -2.37
N GLY A 941 33.68 6.29 -2.80
CA GLY A 941 33.94 7.72 -2.77
C GLY A 941 34.72 8.26 -3.97
N ARG A 942 34.81 7.50 -5.08
CA ARG A 942 35.46 7.93 -6.33
C ARG A 942 34.54 7.67 -7.52
N LEU A 943 34.36 8.69 -8.36
CA LEU A 943 33.63 8.62 -9.62
C LEU A 943 34.59 8.93 -10.79
N PRO A 944 34.35 8.37 -12.00
CA PRO A 944 35.07 8.75 -13.20
C PRO A 944 34.84 10.22 -13.55
N ASN A 945 35.90 10.89 -13.97
CA ASN A 945 35.80 12.22 -14.56
C ASN A 945 35.84 12.16 -16.09
N GLU A 946 35.51 13.28 -16.74
CA GLU A 946 35.45 13.39 -18.20
C GLU A 946 36.76 13.03 -18.91
N ILE A 947 37.91 13.36 -18.32
CA ILE A 947 39.24 13.07 -18.88
C ILE A 947 39.48 11.55 -18.88
N GLN A 948 39.12 10.89 -17.79
CA GLN A 948 39.25 9.43 -17.67
C GLN A 948 38.31 8.73 -18.66
N ILE A 949 37.07 9.19 -18.79
CA ILE A 949 36.11 8.65 -19.76
C ILE A 949 36.63 8.83 -21.20
N ARG A 950 37.17 10.01 -21.53
CA ARG A 950 37.80 10.28 -22.83
C ARG A 950 38.91 9.29 -23.14
N ASN A 951 39.84 9.12 -22.21
CA ASN A 951 40.97 8.22 -22.39
C ASN A 951 40.55 6.75 -22.46
N ALA A 952 39.42 6.37 -21.84
CA ALA A 952 38.92 5.00 -21.90
C ALA A 952 38.41 4.62 -23.30
N ILE A 953 37.88 5.59 -24.08
CA ILE A 953 37.26 5.35 -25.39
C ILE A 953 38.14 5.74 -26.58
N ILE A 954 39.13 6.62 -26.42
CA ILE A 954 39.92 7.17 -27.54
C ILE A 954 40.69 6.10 -28.34
N ASP A 955 41.08 5.00 -27.69
CA ASP A 955 41.88 3.92 -28.30
C ASP A 955 41.03 2.85 -29.04
N ILE A 956 39.73 3.08 -29.24
CA ILE A 956 38.86 2.16 -29.98
C ILE A 956 39.13 2.26 -31.49
N ASP A 957 39.35 1.11 -32.14
CA ASP A 957 39.58 1.04 -33.59
C ASP A 957 38.42 1.69 -34.37
N GLY A 958 38.77 2.59 -35.30
CA GLY A 958 37.82 3.34 -36.11
C GLY A 958 37.50 4.75 -35.60
N ILE A 959 37.88 5.11 -34.37
CA ILE A 959 37.75 6.50 -33.89
C ILE A 959 38.91 7.35 -34.41
N GLU A 960 38.59 8.47 -35.07
CA GLU A 960 39.60 9.45 -35.51
C GLU A 960 39.93 10.44 -34.39
N TYR A 961 38.89 11.01 -33.76
CA TYR A 961 39.01 11.77 -32.52
C TYR A 961 37.66 11.88 -31.80
N VAL A 962 37.71 12.17 -30.50
CA VAL A 962 36.54 12.49 -29.66
C VAL A 962 36.44 14.00 -29.51
N LYS A 963 35.36 14.62 -29.98
CA LYS A 963 35.15 16.07 -29.95
C LYS A 963 34.79 16.53 -28.54
N ASN A 964 33.61 16.16 -28.08
CA ASN A 964 33.06 16.55 -26.78
C ASN A 964 32.61 15.33 -26.00
N ILE A 965 32.71 15.42 -24.67
CA ILE A 965 32.14 14.47 -23.73
C ILE A 965 31.39 15.30 -22.69
N PHE A 966 30.13 14.98 -22.48
CA PHE A 966 29.33 15.53 -21.39
C PHE A 966 28.97 14.40 -20.44
N LEU A 967 29.16 14.65 -19.15
CA LEU A 967 28.85 13.70 -18.09
C LEU A 967 27.69 14.25 -17.26
N THR A 968 26.57 13.54 -17.28
CA THR A 968 25.41 13.85 -16.44
C THR A 968 25.27 12.77 -15.39
N ALA A 969 24.95 13.16 -14.16
CA ALA A 969 24.78 12.24 -13.05
C ALA A 969 23.34 12.20 -12.57
N PHE A 970 22.89 10.99 -12.29
CA PHE A 970 21.58 10.71 -11.76
C PHE A 970 21.76 9.95 -10.44
N THR A 971 20.97 10.32 -9.45
CA THR A 971 20.86 9.56 -8.20
C THR A 971 19.46 9.00 -8.10
N GLY A 972 19.36 7.75 -7.64
CA GLY A 972 18.07 7.09 -7.46
C GLY A 972 17.42 7.56 -6.17
N ASP A 973 16.14 7.91 -6.23
CA ASP A 973 15.25 8.05 -5.09
C ASP A 973 13.97 7.21 -5.29
N VAL A 974 13.05 7.27 -4.34
CA VAL A 974 11.74 6.55 -4.34
C VAL A 974 10.83 6.95 -5.52
N THR A 975 11.23 7.93 -6.34
CA THR A 975 10.49 8.38 -7.53
C THR A 975 11.25 8.14 -8.84
N GLY A 976 12.36 7.40 -8.77
CA GLY A 976 13.21 7.05 -9.91
C GLY A 976 14.55 7.78 -9.92
N TRP A 977 15.23 7.77 -11.06
CA TRP A 977 16.52 8.42 -11.25
C TRP A 977 16.33 9.92 -11.50
N LYS A 978 16.77 10.77 -10.57
CA LYS A 978 16.76 12.22 -10.74
C LYS A 978 18.11 12.77 -11.11
N GLU A 979 18.12 13.66 -12.10
CA GLU A 979 19.33 14.42 -12.45
C GLU A 979 19.78 15.21 -11.22
N THR A 980 21.04 15.03 -10.86
CA THR A 980 21.62 15.61 -9.65
C THR A 980 22.91 16.33 -10.01
N ASP A 981 23.11 17.52 -9.44
CA ASP A 981 24.32 18.30 -9.67
C ASP A 981 25.56 17.51 -9.21
N MET A 982 26.53 17.36 -10.14
CA MET A 982 27.78 16.68 -9.88
C MET A 982 28.61 17.32 -8.76
N GLU A 983 28.50 18.62 -8.52
CA GLU A 983 29.19 19.27 -7.41
C GLU A 983 28.62 18.87 -6.05
N LEU A 984 27.30 18.68 -5.94
CA LEU A 984 26.65 18.13 -4.75
C LEU A 984 27.08 16.68 -4.52
N ILE A 985 27.11 15.85 -5.57
CA ILE A 985 27.54 14.45 -5.48
C ILE A 985 29.00 14.33 -5.01
N LYS A 986 29.91 15.19 -5.51
CA LYS A 986 31.32 15.19 -5.10
C LYS A 986 31.52 15.47 -3.61
N THR A 987 30.57 16.12 -2.94
CA THR A 987 30.62 16.31 -1.48
C THR A 987 30.31 15.02 -0.71
N ASN A 988 29.52 14.12 -1.31
CA ASN A 988 29.18 12.84 -0.73
C ASN A 988 30.33 11.84 -0.91
N ARG A 989 30.86 11.35 0.22
CA ARG A 989 32.03 10.45 0.23
C ARG A 989 31.68 8.99 0.07
N PHE A 990 30.40 8.64 0.04
CA PHE A 990 29.92 7.26 0.09
C PHE A 990 29.45 6.76 -1.29
N VAL A 991 29.88 7.42 -2.37
CA VAL A 991 29.35 7.18 -3.71
C VAL A 991 30.12 6.15 -4.53
N LEU A 992 29.44 5.46 -5.44
CA LEU A 992 30.01 4.57 -6.47
C LEU A 992 29.35 4.81 -7.84
N PRO A 993 30.08 4.63 -8.96
CA PRO A 993 29.51 4.84 -10.28
C PRO A 993 28.69 3.63 -10.74
N LEU A 994 27.61 3.90 -11.48
CA LEU A 994 26.92 2.94 -12.34
C LEU A 994 26.88 3.48 -13.77
N SER A 995 27.01 2.60 -14.77
CA SER A 995 26.75 2.98 -16.16
C SER A 995 25.25 3.12 -16.37
N GLY A 996 24.83 4.27 -16.93
CA GLY A 996 23.46 4.51 -17.38
C GLY A 996 23.33 4.46 -18.89
N GLU A 997 22.22 4.98 -19.40
CA GLU A 997 22.04 5.10 -20.85
C GLU A 997 22.97 6.17 -21.44
N HIS A 998 23.81 5.77 -22.39
CA HIS A 998 24.80 6.65 -23.02
C HIS A 998 24.32 7.14 -24.40
N GLU A 999 24.56 8.42 -24.69
CA GLU A 999 24.24 9.02 -25.98
C GLU A 999 25.51 9.15 -26.83
N ILE A 1000 25.67 8.25 -27.80
CA ILE A 1000 26.85 8.21 -28.68
C ILE A 1000 26.48 8.82 -30.05
N LEU A 1001 26.98 10.03 -30.31
CA LEU A 1001 26.76 10.78 -31.56
C LEU A 1001 27.97 10.63 -32.46
N ILE A 1002 27.81 9.98 -33.61
CA ILE A 1002 28.89 9.73 -34.57
C ILE A 1002 28.74 10.64 -35.79
N SER A 1003 29.83 11.31 -36.14
CA SER A 1003 29.98 12.06 -37.40
C SER A 1003 30.98 11.36 -38.31
N VAL A 1004 30.66 11.28 -39.60
CA VAL A 1004 31.51 10.71 -40.65
C VAL A 1004 31.93 11.84 -41.58
N VAL A 1005 33.12 11.73 -42.16
CA VAL A 1005 33.64 12.68 -43.15
C VAL A 1005 32.85 12.62 -44.45
#